data_AF-A0A8S8X9H6-F1
#
_entry.id   AF-A0A8S8X9H6-F1
#
_cell.length_a   1.000
_cell.length_b   1.000
_cell.length_c   1.000
_cell.angle_alpha   90.00
_cell.angle_beta   90.00
_cell.angle_gamma   90.00
#
_symmetry.space_group_name_H-M   'P 1'
#
loop_
_entity.id
_entity.type
_entity.pdbx_description
1 polymer ?
#
loop_
_entity_poly.entity_id
_entity_poly.type
_entity_poly.pdbx_seq_one_letter_code
_entity_poly.pdbx_strand_id
1 'polypeptide(L)'
;MAKRNLALIVTAIALASCTAFAAETPDLILRHGTILDGSGAPRFQGDVAVTGGRISGIGDLSKLKAKQEIDATGLFVTPGFINIHDHAQIDGVVKAENMLTQGVTTEIINPDGGGIGGTNSTALDQQLAQLSAHGLGTNFGAFIGFNAVWQKVVGDNDRRPSKDEIAYMQDIIVRNLEYGAFGVSAGLDYKPGYFAKTQEVIEIASAARKWRTNFPNHERLTPENGLSSMAGMKETVEISEAAGLYPEITHMKLQGQDQGKTAALFAMLDAATARGHYAPADAYPYVAGATGLGALTIPAWGLEGGRSAFLERAKDPVLRKKMADEATSTLAQRFNGADGTLLPTLGKKLSAYMAEEKIDTSGEAIIHLLEKQNMGAVFFFGNETDLVKILQYPATAIACDCGAVAGRPAGHPRTFGTFPRFLGRYVRDQKIMDWETAIAKTSGLPAATIGLTDRGLLGVGMVADIAVFDPAKIIDNATYENPAVLSDGVRYLLVNGVVALKDGAITDAKAGKPLRRTQNMPTRKLTTGDRSASGTFDLAGGSKAELQLSQKKNANRASGSFSLSGKNALTIKELGVLQAAKGWISFSGRARFADGHEELVTVIVDSANPLAPAGSTSVTIDGDTFHFKGAAPKAQLQVRL
;
A
#
# COMPACT_ATOMS: atom_id res chain seq x y z
N MET A 1 40.45 33.07 -79.72
CA MET A 1 40.16 32.91 -78.27
C MET A 1 40.32 31.44 -77.88
N ALA A 2 41.00 31.20 -76.76
CA ALA A 2 41.52 29.93 -76.21
C ALA A 2 40.51 28.76 -76.17
N LYS A 3 40.84 27.54 -76.62
CA LYS A 3 41.60 26.41 -75.99
C LYS A 3 40.89 25.65 -74.84
N ARG A 4 40.70 24.34 -75.11
CA ARG A 4 41.01 23.13 -74.27
C ARG A 4 40.11 22.67 -73.10
N ASN A 5 39.77 21.39 -73.22
CA ASN A 5 39.86 20.28 -72.24
C ASN A 5 39.23 20.39 -70.84
N LEU A 6 38.45 19.37 -70.46
CA LEU A 6 38.84 18.26 -69.56
C LEU A 6 37.61 17.76 -68.76
N ALA A 7 37.47 16.44 -68.66
CA ALA A 7 36.48 15.75 -67.83
C ALA A 7 36.69 16.06 -66.33
N LEU A 8 35.60 16.02 -65.54
CA LEU A 8 35.69 15.74 -64.10
C LEU A 8 34.53 14.85 -63.65
N ILE A 9 34.88 13.64 -63.24
CA ILE A 9 34.12 12.78 -62.33
C ILE A 9 34.15 13.47 -60.96
N VAL A 10 32.99 13.62 -60.30
CA VAL A 10 32.94 13.85 -58.86
C VAL A 10 32.01 12.84 -58.20
N THR A 11 32.66 12.11 -57.31
CA THR A 11 32.27 11.07 -56.37
C THR A 11 31.08 11.45 -55.48
N ALA A 12 30.29 10.43 -55.12
CA ALA A 12 29.23 10.46 -54.13
C ALA A 12 29.70 11.01 -52.76
N ILE A 13 28.84 11.82 -52.14
CA ILE A 13 28.77 11.95 -50.69
C ILE A 13 27.33 11.63 -50.31
N ALA A 14 27.09 10.38 -49.93
CA ALA A 14 25.92 10.04 -49.12
C ALA A 14 26.12 10.74 -47.78
N LEU A 15 25.46 11.89 -47.60
CA LEU A 15 25.21 12.44 -46.28
C LEU A 15 24.35 11.41 -45.56
N ALA A 16 24.98 10.55 -44.77
CA ALA A 16 24.32 9.86 -43.68
C ALA A 16 23.78 10.96 -42.77
N SER A 17 22.50 11.29 -42.97
CA SER A 17 21.72 12.07 -42.03
C SER A 17 21.78 11.33 -40.71
N CYS A 18 22.70 11.73 -39.85
CA CYS A 18 22.66 11.42 -38.44
C CYS A 18 21.41 12.13 -37.92
N THR A 19 20.24 11.50 -38.07
CA THR A 19 19.07 11.87 -37.30
C THR A 19 19.40 11.46 -35.87
N ALA A 20 20.13 12.34 -35.18
CA ALA A 20 20.08 12.39 -33.74
C ALA A 20 18.62 12.64 -33.41
N PHE A 21 17.88 11.56 -33.11
CA PHE A 21 16.56 11.67 -32.52
C PHE A 21 16.73 12.55 -31.28
N ALA A 22 16.10 13.72 -31.31
CA ALA A 22 16.09 14.62 -30.18
C ALA A 22 15.52 13.85 -28.99
N ALA A 23 16.24 13.82 -27.88
CA ALA A 23 15.70 13.37 -26.61
C ALA A 23 14.33 14.05 -26.41
N GLU A 24 13.29 13.25 -26.21
CA GLU A 24 11.92 13.74 -26.17
C GLU A 24 11.83 14.84 -25.11
N THR A 25 11.33 16.02 -25.50
CA THR A 25 11.21 17.16 -24.58
C THR A 25 10.31 16.74 -23.42
N PRO A 26 10.78 16.79 -22.16
CA PRO A 26 9.99 16.38 -21.02
C PRO A 26 8.63 17.07 -20.96
N ASP A 27 7.62 16.35 -20.51
CA ASP A 27 6.27 16.88 -20.33
C ASP A 27 6.26 17.94 -19.23
N LEU A 28 6.98 17.65 -18.14
CA LEU A 28 7.03 18.50 -16.97
C LEU A 28 8.40 18.43 -16.29
N ILE A 29 8.89 19.56 -15.80
CA ILE A 29 10.00 19.59 -14.82
C ILE A 29 9.55 20.29 -13.54
N LEU A 30 9.73 19.62 -12.40
CA LEU A 30 9.71 20.23 -11.07
C LEU A 30 11.11 20.81 -10.81
N ARG A 31 11.20 22.12 -10.61
CA ARG A 31 12.46 22.86 -10.48
C ARG A 31 12.79 23.16 -9.02
N HIS A 32 14.07 23.09 -8.66
CA HIS A 32 14.62 23.63 -7.41
C HIS A 32 13.99 23.08 -6.12
N GLY A 33 13.52 21.83 -6.15
CA GLY A 33 12.92 21.18 -5.00
C GLY A 33 13.97 20.58 -4.06
N THR A 34 13.60 20.43 -2.79
CA THR A 34 14.34 19.55 -1.87
C THR A 34 13.79 18.13 -2.03
N ILE A 35 14.57 17.25 -2.63
CA ILE A 35 14.14 15.90 -3.00
C ILE A 35 14.37 14.93 -1.82
N LEU A 36 13.31 14.22 -1.43
CA LEU A 36 13.38 13.06 -0.54
C LEU A 36 12.85 11.86 -1.33
N ASP A 37 13.74 10.92 -1.68
CA ASP A 37 13.43 9.89 -2.67
C ASP A 37 12.59 8.71 -2.16
N GLY A 38 12.19 8.72 -0.89
CA GLY A 38 11.42 7.64 -0.25
C GLY A 38 12.23 6.44 0.23
N SER A 39 13.55 6.42 0.01
CA SER A 39 14.42 5.32 0.46
C SER A 39 14.92 5.48 1.90
N GLY A 40 14.76 6.67 2.48
CA GLY A 40 15.40 7.07 3.73
C GLY A 40 16.83 7.61 3.56
N ALA A 41 17.31 7.76 2.32
CA ALA A 41 18.58 8.43 2.02
C ALA A 41 18.51 9.94 2.30
N PRO A 42 19.65 10.61 2.55
CA PRO A 42 19.70 12.05 2.78
C PRO A 42 19.06 12.86 1.65
N ARG A 43 18.27 13.88 2.01
CA ARG A 43 17.67 14.79 1.04
C ARG A 43 18.73 15.59 0.26
N PHE A 44 18.41 16.02 -0.97
CA PHE A 44 19.28 16.85 -1.79
C PHE A 44 18.48 17.87 -2.62
N GLN A 45 19.13 18.96 -3.03
CA GLN A 45 18.51 19.94 -3.94
C GLN A 45 18.58 19.44 -5.38
N GLY A 46 17.50 19.62 -6.14
CA GLY A 46 17.52 19.32 -7.57
C GLY A 46 16.16 19.45 -8.24
N ASP A 47 16.16 19.02 -9.49
CA ASP A 47 15.00 19.00 -10.36
C ASP A 47 14.53 17.55 -10.58
N VAL A 48 13.26 17.38 -10.96
CA VAL A 48 12.69 16.10 -11.40
C VAL A 48 11.98 16.31 -12.74
N ALA A 49 12.42 15.61 -13.77
CA ALA A 49 11.77 15.59 -15.08
C ALA A 49 10.83 14.41 -15.23
N VAL A 50 9.70 14.64 -15.88
CA VAL A 50 8.66 13.65 -16.17
C VAL A 50 8.41 13.60 -17.67
N THR A 51 8.41 12.39 -18.23
CA THR A 51 8.08 12.10 -19.64
C THR A 51 7.23 10.84 -19.68
N GLY A 52 6.10 10.86 -20.38
CA GLY A 52 5.28 9.66 -20.59
C GLY A 52 4.72 9.06 -19.28
N GLY A 53 4.58 9.87 -18.23
CA GLY A 53 4.14 9.40 -16.92
C GLY A 53 5.22 8.75 -16.06
N ARG A 54 6.49 8.76 -16.50
CA ARG A 54 7.65 8.25 -15.74
C ARG A 54 8.66 9.35 -15.47
N ILE A 55 9.47 9.16 -14.43
CA ILE A 55 10.58 10.04 -14.09
C ILE A 55 11.69 9.85 -15.13
N SER A 56 11.96 10.87 -15.93
CA SER A 56 12.97 10.83 -16.99
C SER A 56 14.30 11.48 -16.59
N GLY A 57 14.35 12.20 -15.47
CA GLY A 57 15.60 12.79 -14.96
C GLY A 57 15.46 13.26 -13.51
N ILE A 58 16.58 13.24 -12.78
CA ILE A 58 16.65 13.69 -11.39
C ILE A 58 18.02 14.30 -11.09
N GLY A 59 18.07 15.43 -10.39
CA GLY A 59 19.31 16.16 -10.07
C GLY A 59 19.44 17.49 -10.82
N ASP A 60 20.63 17.83 -11.31
CA ASP A 60 20.83 19.05 -12.11
C ASP A 60 20.30 18.87 -13.53
N LEU A 61 19.16 19.51 -13.82
CA LEU A 61 18.51 19.52 -15.13
C LEU A 61 18.45 20.93 -15.72
N SER A 62 19.35 21.83 -15.30
CA SER A 62 19.39 23.25 -15.70
C SER A 62 19.48 23.47 -17.22
N LYS A 63 20.03 22.50 -17.95
CA LYS A 63 20.17 22.51 -19.41
C LYS A 63 18.97 21.96 -20.17
N LEU A 64 18.04 21.28 -19.49
CA LEU A 64 16.83 20.76 -20.10
C LEU A 64 15.73 21.82 -20.09
N LYS A 65 14.83 21.76 -21.06
CA LYS A 65 13.57 22.50 -21.10
C LYS A 65 12.42 21.50 -21.17
N ALA A 66 11.28 21.86 -20.60
CA ALA A 66 10.08 21.03 -20.63
C ALA A 66 8.89 21.80 -21.20
N LYS A 67 7.83 21.07 -21.57
CA LYS A 67 6.56 21.67 -22.00
C LYS A 67 5.93 22.49 -20.87
N GLN A 68 6.09 22.02 -19.62
CA GLN A 68 5.70 22.73 -18.41
C GLN A 68 6.83 22.72 -17.38
N GLU A 69 7.04 23.84 -16.69
CA GLU A 69 7.98 23.92 -15.56
C GLU A 69 7.23 24.43 -14.32
N ILE A 70 7.46 23.79 -13.18
CA ILE A 70 6.89 24.16 -11.87
C ILE A 70 8.03 24.47 -10.93
N ASP A 71 8.04 25.66 -10.33
CA ASP A 71 9.02 26.02 -9.31
C ASP A 71 8.61 25.43 -7.96
N ALA A 72 9.47 24.56 -7.42
CA ALA A 72 9.34 23.90 -6.12
C ALA A 72 10.33 24.47 -5.09
N THR A 73 10.85 25.68 -5.29
CA THR A 73 11.72 26.38 -4.33
C THR A 73 11.08 26.39 -2.93
N GLY A 74 11.82 25.90 -1.93
CA GLY A 74 11.37 25.82 -0.53
C GLY A 74 10.36 24.69 -0.25
N LEU A 75 10.00 23.89 -1.25
CA LEU A 75 9.10 22.75 -1.12
C LEU A 75 9.87 21.43 -1.11
N PHE A 76 9.26 20.41 -0.52
CA PHE A 76 9.74 19.04 -0.61
C PHE A 76 9.13 18.36 -1.83
N VAL A 77 9.94 17.61 -2.57
CA VAL A 77 9.54 16.76 -3.70
C VAL A 77 9.78 15.31 -3.31
N THR A 78 8.71 14.54 -3.17
CA THR A 78 8.75 13.16 -2.65
C THR A 78 7.96 12.23 -3.56
N PRO A 79 8.10 10.90 -3.45
CA PRO A 79 7.10 10.01 -4.02
C PRO A 79 5.72 10.35 -3.46
N GLY A 80 4.69 10.12 -4.26
CA GLY A 80 3.31 10.13 -3.79
C GLY A 80 3.10 9.14 -2.65
N PHE A 81 2.22 9.47 -1.71
CA PHE A 81 1.99 8.62 -0.54
C PHE A 81 1.15 7.40 -0.93
N ILE A 82 1.44 6.27 -0.31
CA ILE A 82 0.79 4.98 -0.57
C ILE A 82 0.01 4.56 0.67
N ASN A 83 -1.32 4.54 0.55
CA ASN A 83 -2.22 4.06 1.58
C ASN A 83 -2.47 2.55 1.39
N ILE A 84 -1.87 1.71 2.23
CA ILE A 84 -2.00 0.24 2.12
C ILE A 84 -3.18 -0.34 2.93
N HIS A 85 -3.86 0.48 3.72
CA HIS A 85 -5.05 0.10 4.49
C HIS A 85 -6.23 0.97 4.10
N ASP A 86 -6.87 0.60 2.98
CA ASP A 86 -7.91 1.41 2.34
C ASP A 86 -9.33 0.80 2.36
N HIS A 87 -10.32 1.63 2.66
CA HIS A 87 -11.75 1.32 2.69
C HIS A 87 -12.57 2.27 1.82
N ALA A 88 -12.04 2.65 0.65
CA ALA A 88 -12.66 3.61 -0.26
C ALA A 88 -14.11 3.25 -0.62
N GLN A 89 -14.90 4.29 -0.81
CA GLN A 89 -16.25 4.24 -1.35
C GLN A 89 -16.21 4.53 -2.85
N ILE A 90 -17.03 3.79 -3.61
CA ILE A 90 -17.03 3.85 -5.08
C ILE A 90 -17.35 5.25 -5.61
N ASP A 91 -18.18 6.01 -4.90
CA ASP A 91 -18.54 7.38 -5.27
C ASP A 91 -17.41 8.40 -5.02
N GLY A 92 -16.44 8.06 -4.16
CA GLY A 92 -15.29 8.90 -3.82
C GLY A 92 -14.11 8.79 -4.79
N VAL A 93 -13.90 7.63 -5.41
CA VAL A 93 -12.62 7.32 -6.09
C VAL A 93 -12.32 8.16 -7.33
N VAL A 94 -13.35 8.71 -7.98
CA VAL A 94 -13.17 9.47 -9.23
C VAL A 94 -12.45 10.78 -8.96
N LYS A 95 -12.80 11.46 -7.85
CA LYS A 95 -12.16 12.72 -7.43
C LYS A 95 -11.09 12.50 -6.36
N ALA A 96 -11.29 11.51 -5.49
CA ALA A 96 -10.42 11.17 -4.36
C ALA A 96 -9.98 12.42 -3.56
N GLU A 97 -10.90 13.38 -3.37
CA GLU A 97 -10.55 14.73 -2.90
C GLU A 97 -9.85 14.71 -1.54
N ASN A 98 -10.37 13.92 -0.62
CA ASN A 98 -9.78 13.74 0.71
C ASN A 98 -8.40 13.07 0.65
N MET A 99 -8.12 12.24 -0.36
CA MET A 99 -6.85 11.51 -0.49
C MET A 99 -5.79 12.35 -1.20
N LEU A 100 -6.15 13.02 -2.31
CA LEU A 100 -5.24 13.88 -3.06
C LEU A 100 -4.74 15.07 -2.23
N THR A 101 -5.62 15.69 -1.43
CA THR A 101 -5.22 16.79 -0.52
C THR A 101 -4.29 16.36 0.60
N GLN A 102 -4.28 15.05 0.92
CA GLN A 102 -3.32 14.46 1.85
C GLN A 102 -1.99 14.08 1.19
N GLY A 103 -1.87 14.10 -0.14
CA GLY A 103 -0.68 13.69 -0.89
C GLY A 103 -0.67 12.21 -1.32
N VAL A 104 -1.79 11.51 -1.18
CA VAL A 104 -1.92 10.09 -1.56
C VAL A 104 -2.09 9.95 -3.07
N THR A 105 -1.32 9.05 -3.68
CA THR A 105 -1.41 8.71 -5.10
C THR A 105 -1.79 7.25 -5.34
N THR A 106 -1.68 6.38 -4.34
CA THR A 106 -1.98 4.94 -4.46
C THR A 106 -2.70 4.44 -3.21
N GLU A 107 -3.76 3.66 -3.41
CA GLU A 107 -4.61 3.06 -2.38
C GLU A 107 -4.70 1.53 -2.61
N ILE A 108 -4.62 0.74 -1.54
CA ILE A 108 -4.83 -0.72 -1.57
C ILE A 108 -6.07 -1.08 -0.75
N ILE A 109 -7.15 -1.47 -1.44
CA ILE A 109 -8.43 -1.79 -0.82
C ILE A 109 -8.48 -3.22 -0.27
N ASN A 110 -9.52 -3.47 0.53
CA ASN A 110 -9.85 -4.76 1.15
C ASN A 110 -8.90 -5.23 2.27
N PRO A 111 -8.33 -4.38 3.13
CA PRO A 111 -7.29 -4.78 4.09
C PRO A 111 -7.78 -5.65 5.25
N ASP A 112 -9.08 -5.64 5.56
CA ASP A 112 -9.67 -6.33 6.72
C ASP A 112 -10.50 -7.57 6.32
N GLY A 113 -10.13 -8.25 5.24
CA GLY A 113 -10.75 -9.50 4.81
C GLY A 113 -12.08 -9.38 4.07
N GLY A 114 -12.65 -8.18 3.95
CA GLY A 114 -13.83 -7.91 3.14
C GLY A 114 -13.51 -7.68 1.65
N GLY A 115 -14.53 -7.31 0.88
CA GLY A 115 -14.43 -6.68 -0.42
C GLY A 115 -14.68 -5.17 -0.33
N ILE A 116 -14.69 -4.48 -1.48
CA ILE A 116 -14.82 -3.02 -1.52
C ILE A 116 -16.05 -2.53 -0.75
N GLY A 117 -15.90 -1.43 0.01
CA GLY A 117 -16.95 -0.88 0.86
C GLY A 117 -17.46 -1.84 1.94
N GLY A 118 -16.69 -2.87 2.31
CA GLY A 118 -17.10 -3.89 3.27
C GLY A 118 -18.08 -4.92 2.70
N THR A 119 -18.15 -5.08 1.37
CA THR A 119 -18.96 -6.14 0.73
C THR A 119 -18.33 -7.52 0.91
N ASN A 120 -19.05 -8.58 0.52
CA ASN A 120 -18.53 -9.96 0.53
C ASN A 120 -18.08 -10.43 -0.87
N SER A 121 -17.74 -9.48 -1.74
CA SER A 121 -17.35 -9.81 -3.11
C SER A 121 -15.99 -10.50 -3.13
N THR A 122 -15.92 -11.65 -3.80
CA THR A 122 -14.67 -12.39 -4.03
C THR A 122 -14.15 -12.23 -5.47
N ALA A 123 -14.78 -11.38 -6.27
CA ALA A 123 -14.45 -11.18 -7.69
C ALA A 123 -13.66 -9.88 -7.83
N LEU A 124 -12.34 -9.94 -7.68
CA LEU A 124 -11.48 -8.75 -7.70
C LEU A 124 -11.47 -8.05 -9.06
N ASP A 125 -11.64 -8.83 -10.12
CA ASP A 125 -11.76 -8.36 -11.48
C ASP A 125 -12.96 -7.43 -11.68
N GLN A 126 -14.12 -7.85 -11.20
CA GLN A 126 -15.33 -7.05 -11.25
C GLN A 126 -15.22 -5.82 -10.35
N GLN A 127 -14.64 -5.97 -9.14
CA GLN A 127 -14.45 -4.85 -8.22
C GLN A 127 -13.57 -3.75 -8.84
N LEU A 128 -12.38 -4.10 -9.37
CA LEU A 128 -11.49 -3.11 -9.98
C LEU A 128 -12.05 -2.54 -11.30
N ALA A 129 -12.78 -3.34 -12.08
CA ALA A 129 -13.48 -2.84 -13.26
C ALA A 129 -14.58 -1.83 -12.90
N GLN A 130 -15.39 -2.13 -11.88
CA GLN A 130 -16.42 -1.22 -11.39
C GLN A 130 -15.81 0.07 -10.85
N LEU A 131 -14.74 -0.04 -10.07
CA LEU A 131 -14.04 1.10 -9.48
C LEU A 131 -13.51 2.06 -10.55
N SER A 132 -12.91 1.50 -11.61
CA SER A 132 -12.26 2.28 -12.67
C SER A 132 -13.18 2.70 -13.81
N ALA A 133 -14.46 2.29 -13.81
CA ALA A 133 -15.40 2.50 -14.90
C ALA A 133 -15.59 3.99 -15.30
N HIS A 134 -15.41 4.90 -14.35
CA HIS A 134 -15.57 6.34 -14.57
C HIS A 134 -14.26 7.14 -14.46
N GLY A 135 -13.13 6.43 -14.46
CA GLY A 135 -11.79 6.94 -14.19
C GLY A 135 -11.50 7.08 -12.69
N LEU A 136 -10.23 7.22 -12.34
CA LEU A 136 -9.76 7.22 -10.95
C LEU A 136 -8.90 8.47 -10.68
N GLY A 137 -9.06 9.08 -9.51
CA GLY A 137 -8.19 10.17 -9.04
C GLY A 137 -6.80 9.66 -8.62
N THR A 138 -6.77 8.50 -7.97
CA THR A 138 -5.57 7.81 -7.45
C THR A 138 -5.46 6.40 -8.03
N ASN A 139 -4.30 5.75 -7.87
CA ASN A 139 -4.14 4.36 -8.27
C ASN A 139 -4.78 3.41 -7.25
N PHE A 140 -5.35 2.29 -7.71
CA PHE A 140 -6.02 1.32 -6.83
C PHE A 140 -5.52 -0.11 -7.07
N GLY A 141 -4.92 -0.72 -6.04
CA GLY A 141 -4.72 -2.17 -5.94
C GLY A 141 -5.69 -2.76 -4.92
N ALA A 142 -5.71 -4.09 -4.78
CA ALA A 142 -6.62 -4.73 -3.84
C ALA A 142 -6.07 -6.06 -3.29
N PHE A 143 -6.39 -6.35 -2.05
CA PHE A 143 -6.26 -7.68 -1.46
C PHE A 143 -7.46 -8.57 -1.82
N ILE A 144 -7.27 -9.89 -1.82
CA ILE A 144 -8.39 -10.84 -1.74
C ILE A 144 -8.73 -11.09 -0.27
N GLY A 145 -9.95 -10.77 0.11
CA GLY A 145 -10.41 -10.83 1.49
C GLY A 145 -10.80 -12.24 1.95
N PHE A 146 -10.13 -12.74 3.00
CA PHE A 146 -10.42 -14.02 3.64
C PHE A 146 -11.86 -14.09 4.17
N ASN A 147 -12.35 -13.03 4.81
CA ASN A 147 -13.72 -13.02 5.36
C ASN A 147 -14.77 -13.11 4.24
N ALA A 148 -14.57 -12.44 3.10
CA ALA A 148 -15.44 -12.56 1.94
C ALA A 148 -15.41 -13.98 1.36
N VAL A 149 -14.23 -14.60 1.27
CA VAL A 149 -14.06 -16.00 0.84
C VAL A 149 -14.76 -16.95 1.80
N TRP A 150 -14.56 -16.78 3.11
CA TRP A 150 -15.20 -17.57 4.16
C TRP A 150 -16.72 -17.46 4.08
N GLN A 151 -17.27 -16.24 4.04
CA GLN A 151 -18.71 -16.03 4.03
C GLN A 151 -19.37 -16.59 2.77
N LYS A 152 -18.70 -16.53 1.62
CA LYS A 152 -19.20 -17.10 0.37
C LYS A 152 -19.41 -18.62 0.44
N VAL A 153 -18.59 -19.32 1.21
CA VAL A 153 -18.58 -20.80 1.27
C VAL A 153 -19.24 -21.29 2.54
N VAL A 154 -18.80 -20.79 3.70
CA VAL A 154 -19.24 -21.20 5.02
C VAL A 154 -20.56 -20.52 5.43
N GLY A 155 -20.73 -19.24 5.06
CA GLY A 155 -21.83 -18.41 5.50
C GLY A 155 -21.57 -17.75 6.86
N ASP A 156 -22.65 -17.37 7.55
CA ASP A 156 -22.61 -16.54 8.75
C ASP A 156 -22.59 -17.32 10.08
N ASN A 157 -22.64 -18.65 10.02
CA ASN A 157 -22.78 -19.52 11.19
C ASN A 157 -21.42 -20.03 11.68
N ASP A 158 -21.33 -20.37 12.97
CA ASP A 158 -20.14 -21.02 13.54
C ASP A 158 -20.15 -22.52 13.20
N ARG A 159 -19.79 -22.83 11.95
CA ARG A 159 -19.63 -24.20 11.48
C ARG A 159 -18.26 -24.42 10.86
N ARG A 160 -17.79 -25.66 10.88
CA ARG A 160 -16.52 -26.04 10.26
C ARG A 160 -16.73 -26.37 8.78
N PRO A 161 -15.85 -25.91 7.86
CA PRO A 161 -15.92 -26.28 6.46
C PRO A 161 -15.51 -27.74 6.24
N SER A 162 -16.06 -28.36 5.19
CA SER A 162 -15.56 -29.64 4.67
C SER A 162 -14.23 -29.47 3.93
N LYS A 163 -13.56 -30.57 3.61
CA LYS A 163 -12.33 -30.53 2.78
C LYS A 163 -12.57 -29.95 1.40
N ASP A 164 -13.73 -30.22 0.79
CA ASP A 164 -14.08 -29.69 -0.53
C ASP A 164 -14.37 -28.18 -0.46
N GLU A 165 -15.00 -27.72 0.63
CA GLU A 165 -15.21 -26.30 0.90
C GLU A 165 -13.87 -25.56 1.10
N ILE A 166 -12.91 -26.16 1.83
CA ILE A 166 -11.55 -25.62 1.97
C ILE A 166 -10.86 -25.53 0.61
N ALA A 167 -10.88 -26.60 -0.19
CA ALA A 167 -10.29 -26.61 -1.52
C ALA A 167 -10.91 -25.53 -2.43
N TYR A 168 -12.21 -25.30 -2.33
CA TYR A 168 -12.89 -24.25 -3.08
C TYR A 168 -12.48 -22.83 -2.62
N MET A 169 -12.31 -22.61 -1.31
CA MET A 169 -11.79 -21.35 -0.79
C MET A 169 -10.35 -21.07 -1.26
N GLN A 170 -9.50 -22.10 -1.28
CA GLN A 170 -8.14 -22.02 -1.82
C GLN A 170 -8.15 -21.65 -3.31
N ASP A 171 -9.03 -22.24 -4.12
CA ASP A 171 -9.19 -21.91 -5.54
C ASP A 171 -9.62 -20.45 -5.76
N ILE A 172 -10.53 -19.93 -4.95
CA ILE A 172 -10.91 -18.50 -5.00
C ILE A 172 -9.70 -17.61 -4.74
N ILE A 173 -8.89 -17.93 -3.73
CA ILE A 173 -7.67 -17.18 -3.40
C ILE A 173 -6.68 -17.22 -4.58
N VAL A 174 -6.39 -18.40 -5.12
CA VAL A 174 -5.45 -18.58 -6.23
C VAL A 174 -5.87 -17.79 -7.45
N ARG A 175 -7.15 -17.88 -7.87
CA ARG A 175 -7.66 -17.13 -9.04
C ARG A 175 -7.49 -15.62 -8.88
N ASN A 176 -7.71 -15.08 -7.69
CA ASN A 176 -7.52 -13.64 -7.45
C ASN A 176 -6.05 -13.24 -7.39
N LEU A 177 -5.17 -14.10 -6.87
CA LEU A 177 -3.72 -13.88 -6.93
C LEU A 177 -3.14 -13.99 -8.35
N GLU A 178 -3.71 -14.84 -9.20
CA GLU A 178 -3.40 -14.89 -10.64
C GLU A 178 -3.89 -13.65 -11.38
N TYR A 179 -5.06 -13.12 -11.00
CA TYR A 179 -5.60 -11.89 -11.56
C TYR A 179 -4.75 -10.66 -11.18
N GLY A 180 -4.17 -10.66 -9.98
CA GLY A 180 -3.22 -9.63 -9.52
C GLY A 180 -3.50 -9.05 -8.14
N ALA A 181 -4.18 -9.78 -7.25
CA ALA A 181 -4.34 -9.39 -5.85
C ALA A 181 -2.98 -9.18 -5.17
N PHE A 182 -2.89 -8.15 -4.32
CA PHE A 182 -1.66 -7.77 -3.63
C PHE A 182 -1.32 -8.67 -2.43
N GLY A 183 -2.21 -9.57 -2.06
CA GLY A 183 -2.07 -10.47 -0.91
C GLY A 183 -3.43 -11.02 -0.48
N VAL A 184 -3.43 -11.77 0.61
CA VAL A 184 -4.65 -12.31 1.23
C VAL A 184 -4.86 -11.57 2.54
N SER A 185 -5.89 -10.76 2.62
CA SER A 185 -6.21 -10.02 3.85
C SER A 185 -7.19 -10.78 4.73
N ALA A 186 -7.24 -10.46 6.01
CA ALA A 186 -8.22 -11.01 6.93
C ALA A 186 -8.70 -9.97 7.95
N GLY A 187 -9.90 -10.20 8.48
CA GLY A 187 -10.43 -9.41 9.57
C GLY A 187 -10.96 -10.34 10.64
N LEU A 188 -10.07 -11.02 11.36
CA LEU A 188 -10.47 -12.13 12.22
C LEU A 188 -11.25 -11.67 13.47
N ASP A 189 -11.25 -10.39 13.82
CA ASP A 189 -12.19 -9.89 14.85
C ASP A 189 -13.63 -9.69 14.32
N TYR A 190 -13.78 -9.62 12.99
CA TYR A 190 -15.05 -9.43 12.32
C TYR A 190 -15.73 -10.74 11.98
N LYS A 191 -17.06 -10.76 12.14
CA LYS A 191 -17.88 -11.91 11.76
C LYS A 191 -18.19 -11.84 10.25
N PRO A 192 -18.19 -12.98 9.53
CA PRO A 192 -18.06 -14.34 10.06
C PRO A 192 -16.62 -14.89 10.16
N GLY A 193 -15.59 -14.18 9.68
CA GLY A 193 -14.19 -14.63 9.74
C GLY A 193 -13.72 -14.98 11.16
N TYR A 194 -14.28 -14.32 12.18
CA TYR A 194 -14.11 -14.63 13.60
C TYR A 194 -14.29 -16.10 13.95
N PHE A 195 -15.20 -16.81 13.29
CA PHE A 195 -15.49 -18.20 13.58
C PHE A 195 -14.43 -19.17 13.05
N ALA A 196 -13.58 -18.75 12.09
CA ALA A 196 -12.53 -19.62 11.55
C ALA A 196 -11.48 -19.95 12.61
N LYS A 197 -11.16 -21.22 12.84
CA LYS A 197 -10.06 -21.62 13.72
C LYS A 197 -8.72 -21.30 13.06
N THR A 198 -7.70 -21.00 13.87
CA THR A 198 -6.34 -20.66 13.39
C THR A 198 -5.83 -21.66 12.35
N GLN A 199 -6.02 -22.96 12.59
CA GLN A 199 -5.58 -24.01 11.67
C GLN A 199 -6.30 -24.00 10.31
N GLU A 200 -7.59 -23.62 10.28
CA GLU A 200 -8.34 -23.50 9.02
C GLU A 200 -7.88 -22.28 8.24
N VAL A 201 -7.61 -21.16 8.93
CA VAL A 201 -7.02 -19.97 8.29
C VAL A 201 -5.67 -20.33 7.68
N ILE A 202 -4.82 -21.07 8.41
CA ILE A 202 -3.52 -21.56 7.90
C ILE A 202 -3.71 -22.44 6.66
N GLU A 203 -4.62 -23.40 6.71
CA GLU A 203 -4.87 -24.34 5.61
C GLU A 203 -5.35 -23.62 4.35
N ILE A 204 -6.31 -22.71 4.49
CA ILE A 204 -6.87 -21.94 3.37
C ILE A 204 -5.84 -20.94 2.82
N ALA A 205 -5.20 -20.15 3.67
CA ALA A 205 -4.24 -19.13 3.25
C ALA A 205 -2.94 -19.72 2.67
N SER A 206 -2.59 -20.96 3.01
CA SER A 206 -1.42 -21.66 2.45
C SER A 206 -1.45 -21.80 0.92
N ALA A 207 -2.62 -21.67 0.29
CA ALA A 207 -2.72 -21.61 -1.17
C ALA A 207 -1.90 -20.46 -1.78
N ALA A 208 -1.72 -19.37 -1.02
CA ALA A 208 -0.98 -18.18 -1.44
C ALA A 208 0.54 -18.31 -1.22
N ARG A 209 1.06 -19.38 -0.60
CA ARG A 209 2.47 -19.56 -0.24
C ARG A 209 3.45 -19.23 -1.37
N LYS A 210 3.12 -19.64 -2.60
CA LYS A 210 4.00 -19.46 -3.77
C LYS A 210 4.08 -17.99 -4.26
N TRP A 211 3.21 -17.10 -3.79
CA TRP A 211 3.19 -15.69 -4.23
C TRP A 211 4.15 -14.78 -3.44
N ARG A 212 4.76 -15.29 -2.35
CA ARG A 212 5.70 -14.54 -1.48
C ARG A 212 5.13 -13.16 -1.11
N THR A 213 3.91 -13.18 -0.60
CA THR A 213 3.08 -12.00 -0.38
C THR A 213 2.68 -11.90 1.10
N ASN A 214 2.15 -10.75 1.49
CA ASN A 214 1.70 -10.45 2.84
C ASN A 214 0.33 -11.06 3.18
N PHE A 215 0.10 -11.16 4.48
CA PHE A 215 -1.17 -11.47 5.14
C PHE A 215 -1.50 -10.34 6.13
N PRO A 216 -2.06 -9.21 5.65
CA PRO A 216 -2.59 -8.18 6.53
C PRO A 216 -3.82 -8.72 7.26
N ASN A 217 -3.83 -8.57 8.58
CA ASN A 217 -4.93 -9.05 9.39
C ASN A 217 -5.33 -8.05 10.48
N HIS A 218 -6.63 -7.79 10.60
CA HIS A 218 -7.22 -7.22 11.81
C HIS A 218 -7.27 -8.32 12.88
N GLU A 219 -6.48 -8.13 13.93
CA GLU A 219 -6.20 -9.14 14.94
C GLU A 219 -7.45 -9.61 15.71
N ARG A 220 -7.58 -10.92 15.94
CA ARG A 220 -8.72 -11.50 16.65
C ARG A 220 -8.60 -11.34 18.16
N LEU A 221 -9.60 -10.75 18.79
CA LEU A 221 -9.67 -10.63 20.24
C LEU A 221 -10.89 -11.38 20.77
N THR A 222 -10.64 -12.40 21.59
CA THR A 222 -11.70 -13.28 22.08
C THR A 222 -11.79 -13.21 23.60
N PRO A 223 -12.96 -13.53 24.20
CA PRO A 223 -13.06 -13.63 25.65
C PRO A 223 -12.05 -14.61 26.26
N GLU A 224 -11.74 -15.71 25.56
CA GLU A 224 -10.80 -16.75 26.03
C GLU A 224 -9.36 -16.25 26.14
N ASN A 225 -8.96 -15.26 25.32
CA ASN A 225 -7.65 -14.62 25.41
C ASN A 225 -7.68 -13.30 26.20
N GLY A 226 -8.79 -13.00 26.87
CA GLY A 226 -8.99 -11.75 27.63
C GLY A 226 -9.06 -10.51 26.75
N LEU A 227 -9.49 -10.64 25.49
CA LEU A 227 -9.51 -9.54 24.52
C LEU A 227 -8.12 -8.88 24.34
N SER A 228 -7.07 -9.70 24.30
CA SER A 228 -5.68 -9.23 24.21
C SER A 228 -5.25 -8.93 22.77
N SER A 229 -4.84 -7.69 22.50
CA SER A 229 -4.16 -7.30 21.26
C SER A 229 -2.90 -8.12 21.03
N MET A 230 -2.10 -8.35 22.07
CA MET A 230 -0.87 -9.14 21.98
C MET A 230 -1.15 -10.59 21.56
N ALA A 231 -2.21 -11.21 22.09
CA ALA A 231 -2.60 -12.56 21.71
C ALA A 231 -3.06 -12.64 20.24
N GLY A 232 -3.89 -11.69 19.78
CA GLY A 232 -4.35 -11.66 18.39
C GLY A 232 -3.23 -11.36 17.39
N MET A 233 -2.29 -10.48 17.72
CA MET A 233 -1.12 -10.21 16.87
C MET A 233 -0.17 -11.40 16.82
N LYS A 234 0.00 -12.12 17.94
CA LYS A 234 0.75 -13.39 17.96
C LYS A 234 0.12 -14.44 17.06
N GLU A 235 -1.21 -14.56 17.08
CA GLU A 235 -1.95 -15.45 16.16
C GLU A 235 -1.69 -15.06 14.69
N THR A 236 -1.66 -13.77 14.37
CA THR A 236 -1.37 -13.28 13.00
C THR A 236 0.02 -13.72 12.53
N VAL A 237 1.03 -13.60 13.40
CA VAL A 237 2.39 -14.09 13.11
C VAL A 237 2.39 -15.60 12.91
N GLU A 238 1.75 -16.36 13.80
CA GLU A 238 1.66 -17.82 13.71
C GLU A 238 1.01 -18.29 12.40
N ILE A 239 -0.13 -17.70 12.04
CA ILE A 239 -0.85 -18.00 10.78
C ILE A 239 0.07 -17.76 9.59
N SER A 240 0.72 -16.60 9.55
CA SER A 240 1.54 -16.19 8.42
C SER A 240 2.77 -17.08 8.25
N GLU A 241 3.48 -17.37 9.35
CA GLU A 241 4.65 -18.25 9.32
C GLU A 241 4.25 -19.67 8.85
N ALA A 242 3.18 -20.23 9.41
CA ALA A 242 2.70 -21.56 9.06
C ALA A 242 2.19 -21.62 7.61
N ALA A 243 1.49 -20.59 7.13
CA ALA A 243 1.00 -20.50 5.75
C ALA A 243 2.11 -20.18 4.73
N GLY A 244 3.29 -19.74 5.20
CA GLY A 244 4.39 -19.30 4.34
C GLY A 244 4.14 -17.94 3.68
N LEU A 245 3.43 -17.07 4.38
CA LEU A 245 3.18 -15.66 4.03
C LEU A 245 3.99 -14.74 4.97
N TYR A 246 3.99 -13.44 4.65
CA TYR A 246 4.57 -12.42 5.51
C TYR A 246 3.49 -11.81 6.39
N PRO A 247 3.60 -11.82 7.73
CA PRO A 247 2.59 -11.20 8.57
C PRO A 247 2.60 -9.68 8.38
N GLU A 248 1.43 -9.07 8.31
CA GLU A 248 1.30 -7.61 8.41
C GLU A 248 0.32 -7.29 9.53
N ILE A 249 0.85 -6.64 10.58
CA ILE A 249 0.03 -6.17 11.69
C ILE A 249 -0.63 -4.87 11.26
N THR A 250 -1.88 -4.97 10.83
CA THR A 250 -2.63 -3.82 10.36
C THR A 250 -2.97 -2.87 11.49
N HIS A 251 -3.09 -1.58 11.20
CA HIS A 251 -3.46 -0.50 12.12
C HIS A 251 -2.98 -0.73 13.56
N MET A 252 -1.69 -1.03 13.69
CA MET A 252 -1.07 -1.60 14.88
C MET A 252 -1.39 -0.76 16.11
N LYS A 253 -1.91 -1.41 17.13
CA LYS A 253 -2.41 -0.78 18.34
C LYS A 253 -2.31 -1.69 19.56
N LEU A 254 -2.23 -1.09 20.74
CA LEU A 254 -2.38 -1.78 22.02
C LEU A 254 -3.56 -1.15 22.75
N GLN A 255 -4.56 -1.97 23.08
CA GLN A 255 -5.77 -1.52 23.78
C GLN A 255 -6.01 -2.31 25.06
N GLY A 256 -6.86 -1.77 25.93
CA GLY A 256 -7.23 -2.40 27.19
C GLY A 256 -6.01 -2.80 28.02
N GLN A 257 -5.98 -4.06 28.46
CA GLN A 257 -4.91 -4.61 29.31
C GLN A 257 -3.51 -4.66 28.67
N ASP A 258 -3.39 -4.42 27.36
CA ASP A 258 -2.12 -4.47 26.65
C ASP A 258 -1.43 -3.11 26.45
N GLN A 259 -2.07 -2.02 26.85
CA GLN A 259 -1.43 -0.71 26.86
C GLN A 259 -0.11 -0.73 27.65
N GLY A 260 0.89 -0.01 27.15
CA GLY A 260 2.25 0.07 27.71
C GLY A 260 3.20 -1.05 27.28
N LYS A 261 2.73 -2.05 26.50
CA LYS A 261 3.52 -3.25 26.16
C LYS A 261 4.25 -3.18 24.80
N THR A 262 4.49 -1.99 24.25
CA THR A 262 5.12 -1.83 22.92
C THR A 262 6.50 -2.52 22.82
N ALA A 263 7.28 -2.55 23.90
CA ALA A 263 8.58 -3.25 23.89
C ALA A 263 8.44 -4.76 23.63
N ALA A 264 7.42 -5.40 24.24
CA ALA A 264 7.15 -6.82 24.03
C ALA A 264 6.60 -7.08 22.62
N LEU A 265 5.75 -6.18 22.12
CA LEU A 265 5.25 -6.21 20.75
C LEU A 265 6.39 -6.18 19.73
N PHE A 266 7.30 -5.20 19.85
CA PHE A 266 8.42 -5.06 18.91
C PHE A 266 9.37 -6.24 18.97
N ALA A 267 9.66 -6.76 20.16
CA ALA A 267 10.48 -7.97 20.31
C ALA A 267 9.87 -9.19 19.59
N MET A 268 8.53 -9.33 19.59
CA MET A 268 7.84 -10.39 18.86
C MET A 268 8.00 -10.23 17.33
N LEU A 269 7.82 -9.01 16.80
CA LEU A 269 7.94 -8.74 15.36
C LEU A 269 9.38 -8.85 14.86
N ASP A 270 10.35 -8.38 15.66
CA ASP A 270 11.78 -8.50 15.38
C ASP A 270 12.20 -9.98 15.36
N ALA A 271 11.69 -10.79 16.29
CA ALA A 271 11.96 -12.22 16.32
C ALA A 271 11.38 -12.95 15.11
N ALA A 272 10.15 -12.63 14.67
CA ALA A 272 9.56 -13.18 13.43
C ALA A 272 10.40 -12.79 12.21
N THR A 273 10.78 -11.53 12.14
CA THR A 273 11.65 -11.00 11.08
C THR A 273 13.01 -11.69 11.05
N ALA A 274 13.63 -11.98 12.20
CA ALA A 274 14.91 -12.69 12.29
C ALA A 274 14.82 -14.14 11.82
N ARG A 275 13.66 -14.79 11.93
CA ARG A 275 13.39 -16.13 11.39
C ARG A 275 13.18 -16.15 9.87
N GLY A 276 13.15 -15.00 9.21
CA GLY A 276 13.00 -14.87 7.76
C GLY A 276 11.60 -14.47 7.30
N HIS A 277 10.66 -14.26 8.23
CA HIS A 277 9.32 -13.75 7.97
C HIS A 277 9.29 -12.27 8.31
N TYR A 278 9.68 -11.42 7.35
CA TYR A 278 9.57 -9.98 7.52
C TYR A 278 8.16 -9.63 8.02
N ALA A 279 8.08 -8.98 9.19
CA ALA A 279 6.84 -8.71 9.91
C ALA A 279 6.59 -7.19 9.98
N PRO A 280 6.15 -6.56 8.88
CA PRO A 280 5.74 -5.16 8.87
C PRO A 280 4.45 -4.92 9.64
N ALA A 281 4.17 -3.64 9.82
CA ALA A 281 2.91 -3.14 10.33
C ALA A 281 2.51 -1.87 9.56
N ASP A 282 1.26 -1.46 9.70
CA ASP A 282 0.83 -0.10 9.40
C ASP A 282 0.15 0.53 10.62
N ALA A 283 0.04 1.86 10.65
CA ALA A 283 -0.70 2.58 11.69
C ALA A 283 -1.19 3.95 11.19
N TYR A 284 -2.33 4.39 11.73
CA TYR A 284 -2.81 5.78 11.62
C TYR A 284 -2.41 6.59 12.87
N PRO A 285 -2.17 7.91 12.74
CA PRO A 285 -1.66 8.75 13.83
C PRO A 285 -2.77 9.27 14.76
N TYR A 286 -3.61 8.36 15.28
CA TYR A 286 -4.72 8.68 16.19
C TYR A 286 -4.86 7.62 17.29
N VAL A 287 -5.31 8.05 18.47
CA VAL A 287 -5.59 7.18 19.63
C VAL A 287 -7.02 6.62 19.65
N ALA A 288 -7.77 6.82 18.56
CA ALA A 288 -9.09 6.25 18.38
C ALA A 288 -9.16 5.55 17.01
N GLY A 289 -10.00 4.53 16.93
CA GLY A 289 -10.33 3.84 15.69
C GLY A 289 -11.81 3.97 15.38
N ALA A 290 -12.21 3.54 14.20
CA ALA A 290 -13.61 3.53 13.79
C ALA A 290 -13.99 2.24 13.08
N THR A 291 -15.20 1.76 13.37
CA THR A 291 -15.79 0.57 12.73
C THR A 291 -17.30 0.54 13.01
N GLY A 292 -18.00 -0.53 12.60
CA GLY A 292 -19.42 -0.73 12.93
C GLY A 292 -19.64 -0.85 14.44
N LEU A 293 -20.67 -0.19 14.97
CA LEU A 293 -20.95 -0.14 16.41
C LEU A 293 -21.05 -1.53 17.03
N GLY A 294 -21.73 -2.46 16.35
CA GLY A 294 -21.88 -3.84 16.82
C GLY A 294 -20.71 -4.77 16.49
N ALA A 295 -19.81 -4.38 15.59
CA ALA A 295 -18.82 -5.28 14.98
C ALA A 295 -17.87 -5.88 16.02
N LEU A 296 -17.43 -5.05 16.98
CA LEU A 296 -16.44 -5.39 18.00
C LEU A 296 -17.00 -5.34 19.44
N THR A 297 -18.30 -5.07 19.60
CA THR A 297 -18.96 -4.90 20.91
C THR A 297 -19.97 -6.00 21.21
N ILE A 298 -20.72 -6.47 20.21
CA ILE A 298 -21.66 -7.58 20.41
C ILE A 298 -20.88 -8.90 20.43
N PRO A 299 -21.10 -9.78 21.43
CA PRO A 299 -20.43 -11.07 21.52
C PRO A 299 -20.69 -11.91 20.27
N ALA A 300 -19.72 -12.75 19.90
CA ALA A 300 -19.74 -13.48 18.64
C ALA A 300 -21.01 -14.32 18.44
N TRP A 301 -21.47 -15.02 19.49
CA TRP A 301 -22.70 -15.82 19.44
C TRP A 301 -23.97 -14.97 19.19
N GLY A 302 -23.94 -13.69 19.55
CA GLY A 302 -25.04 -12.77 19.28
C GLY A 302 -25.17 -12.39 17.81
N LEU A 303 -24.06 -12.37 17.06
CA LEU A 303 -23.98 -12.04 15.64
C LEU A 303 -23.90 -13.26 14.71
N GLU A 304 -23.83 -14.47 15.26
CA GLU A 304 -23.89 -15.72 14.49
C GLU A 304 -25.19 -15.78 13.69
N GLY A 305 -25.11 -16.12 12.39
CA GLY A 305 -26.27 -16.12 11.50
C GLY A 305 -26.67 -14.73 10.98
N GLY A 306 -25.85 -13.71 11.25
CA GLY A 306 -26.00 -12.37 10.68
C GLY A 306 -27.10 -11.53 11.33
N ARG A 307 -27.44 -10.41 10.68
CA ARG A 307 -28.33 -9.37 11.24
C ARG A 307 -29.71 -9.91 11.61
N SER A 308 -30.33 -10.73 10.75
CA SER A 308 -31.67 -11.26 11.02
C SER A 308 -31.67 -12.12 12.29
N ALA A 309 -30.69 -13.00 12.46
CA ALA A 309 -30.57 -13.83 13.65
C ALA A 309 -30.27 -12.99 14.91
N PHE A 310 -29.42 -11.96 14.80
CA PHE A 310 -29.21 -10.99 15.88
C PHE A 310 -30.52 -10.32 16.32
N LEU A 311 -31.32 -9.82 15.38
CA LEU A 311 -32.59 -9.14 15.68
C LEU A 311 -33.61 -10.08 16.32
N GLU A 312 -33.66 -11.36 15.91
CA GLU A 312 -34.51 -12.34 16.58
C GLU A 312 -34.03 -12.66 18.00
N ARG A 313 -32.71 -12.82 18.23
CA ARG A 313 -32.15 -13.02 19.58
C ARG A 313 -32.41 -11.82 20.49
N ALA A 314 -32.40 -10.60 19.95
CA ALA A 314 -32.64 -9.37 20.71
C ALA A 314 -34.08 -9.25 21.27
N LYS A 315 -35.04 -10.02 20.72
CA LYS A 315 -36.43 -10.09 21.23
C LYS A 315 -36.58 -11.01 22.44
N ASP A 316 -35.67 -11.99 22.61
CA ASP A 316 -35.68 -12.87 23.77
C ASP A 316 -35.08 -12.14 24.98
N PRO A 317 -35.82 -11.94 26.08
CA PRO A 317 -35.36 -11.14 27.21
C PRO A 317 -34.14 -11.75 27.93
N VAL A 318 -33.99 -13.07 27.93
CA VAL A 318 -32.86 -13.76 28.56
C VAL A 318 -31.61 -13.58 27.69
N LEU A 319 -31.73 -13.81 26.38
CA LEU A 319 -30.62 -13.65 25.45
C LEU A 319 -30.21 -12.18 25.33
N ARG A 320 -31.16 -11.25 25.26
CA ARG A 320 -30.89 -9.81 25.23
C ARG A 320 -30.11 -9.38 26.45
N LYS A 321 -30.56 -9.75 27.66
CA LYS A 321 -29.86 -9.37 28.90
C LYS A 321 -28.42 -9.90 28.89
N LYS A 322 -28.23 -11.18 28.56
CA LYS A 322 -26.90 -11.78 28.47
C LYS A 322 -26.00 -11.03 27.48
N MET A 323 -26.53 -10.73 26.29
CA MET A 323 -25.83 -10.01 25.25
C MET A 323 -25.45 -8.58 25.68
N ALA A 324 -26.37 -7.88 26.35
CA ALA A 324 -26.14 -6.53 26.88
C ALA A 324 -25.08 -6.51 27.98
N ASP A 325 -25.09 -7.48 28.89
CA ASP A 325 -24.09 -7.60 29.96
C ASP A 325 -22.69 -7.85 29.36
N GLU A 326 -22.58 -8.79 28.42
CA GLU A 326 -21.32 -9.09 27.72
C GLU A 326 -20.82 -7.90 26.89
N ALA A 327 -21.70 -7.24 26.14
CA ALA A 327 -21.33 -6.06 25.34
C ALA A 327 -20.89 -4.88 26.21
N THR A 328 -21.51 -4.68 27.37
CA THR A 328 -21.09 -3.68 28.37
C THR A 328 -19.67 -3.97 28.86
N SER A 329 -19.39 -5.23 29.18
CA SER A 329 -18.07 -5.68 29.62
C SER A 329 -17.00 -5.50 28.53
N THR A 330 -17.30 -5.90 27.30
CA THR A 330 -16.40 -5.73 26.14
C THR A 330 -16.08 -4.26 25.89
N LEU A 331 -17.09 -3.38 25.93
CA LEU A 331 -16.89 -1.94 25.72
C LEU A 331 -16.00 -1.32 26.82
N ALA A 332 -16.19 -1.71 28.08
CA ALA A 332 -15.37 -1.25 29.18
C ALA A 332 -13.91 -1.73 29.08
N GLN A 333 -13.70 -2.99 28.71
CA GLN A 333 -12.36 -3.58 28.60
C GLN A 333 -11.55 -3.05 27.41
N ARG A 334 -12.21 -2.75 26.29
CA ARG A 334 -11.53 -2.40 25.04
C ARG A 334 -11.50 -0.90 24.76
N PHE A 335 -12.59 -0.19 25.08
CA PHE A 335 -12.90 1.11 24.46
C PHE A 335 -13.28 2.19 25.48
N ASN A 336 -12.87 2.06 26.74
CA ASN A 336 -13.15 3.02 27.82
C ASN A 336 -14.66 3.27 28.04
N GLY A 337 -15.50 2.25 27.77
CA GLY A 337 -16.93 2.31 28.04
C GLY A 337 -17.70 3.32 27.18
N ALA A 338 -18.86 3.77 27.70
CA ALA A 338 -19.77 4.65 26.96
C ALA A 338 -19.17 6.04 26.67
N ASP A 339 -18.33 6.57 27.56
CA ASP A 339 -17.66 7.87 27.37
C ASP A 339 -16.52 7.83 26.37
N GLY A 340 -15.95 6.64 26.14
CA GLY A 340 -14.97 6.37 25.09
C GLY A 340 -15.59 6.02 23.73
N THR A 341 -16.91 6.13 23.59
CA THR A 341 -17.63 5.79 22.35
C THR A 341 -18.37 7.01 21.80
N LEU A 342 -17.92 7.50 20.64
CA LEU A 342 -18.59 8.56 19.89
C LEU A 342 -19.48 7.94 18.80
N LEU A 343 -20.68 8.48 18.64
CA LEU A 343 -21.65 8.13 17.59
C LEU A 343 -21.70 9.28 16.57
N PRO A 344 -20.86 9.27 15.52
CA PRO A 344 -20.67 10.44 14.66
C PRO A 344 -21.95 10.90 13.96
N THR A 345 -22.79 9.96 13.54
CA THR A 345 -24.07 10.25 12.89
C THR A 345 -25.09 10.90 13.82
N LEU A 346 -24.91 10.78 15.14
CA LEU A 346 -25.74 11.45 16.15
C LEU A 346 -25.06 12.67 16.77
N GLY A 347 -23.80 12.94 16.42
CA GLY A 347 -23.01 14.06 16.96
C GLY A 347 -22.80 14.01 18.47
N LYS A 348 -22.89 12.84 19.11
CA LYS A 348 -22.82 12.70 20.57
C LYS A 348 -22.16 11.40 21.01
N LYS A 349 -21.71 11.34 22.26
CA LYS A 349 -21.20 10.11 22.88
C LYS A 349 -22.33 9.14 23.23
N LEU A 350 -21.99 7.85 23.36
CA LEU A 350 -22.95 6.83 23.77
C LEU A 350 -23.52 7.12 25.17
N SER A 351 -22.72 7.66 26.10
CA SER A 351 -23.17 8.06 27.44
C SER A 351 -24.25 9.15 27.41
N ALA A 352 -24.13 10.12 26.49
CA ALA A 352 -25.16 11.15 26.30
C ALA A 352 -26.45 10.55 25.75
N TYR A 353 -26.36 9.65 24.77
CA TYR A 353 -27.50 8.90 24.25
C TYR A 353 -28.19 8.06 25.33
N MET A 354 -27.41 7.38 26.19
CA MET A 354 -27.93 6.62 27.34
C MET A 354 -28.75 7.50 28.30
N ALA A 355 -28.25 8.69 28.62
CA ALA A 355 -28.95 9.63 29.50
C ALA A 355 -30.26 10.15 28.89
N GLU A 356 -30.26 10.47 27.58
CA GLU A 356 -31.45 10.93 26.85
C GLU A 356 -32.53 9.86 26.77
N GLU A 357 -32.13 8.63 26.44
CA GLU A 357 -33.05 7.48 26.27
C GLU A 357 -33.37 6.76 27.58
N LYS A 358 -32.75 7.18 28.71
CA LYS A 358 -32.89 6.59 30.05
C LYS A 358 -32.54 5.09 30.07
N ILE A 359 -31.38 4.75 29.51
CA ILE A 359 -30.86 3.39 29.43
C ILE A 359 -29.66 3.25 30.38
N ASP A 360 -29.72 2.27 31.29
CA ASP A 360 -28.75 2.15 32.39
C ASP A 360 -27.42 1.51 31.98
N THR A 361 -27.38 0.69 30.92
CA THR A 361 -26.17 -0.03 30.49
C THR A 361 -25.79 0.27 29.04
N SER A 362 -24.49 0.32 28.77
CA SER A 362 -24.00 0.62 27.42
C SER A 362 -24.33 -0.49 26.42
N GLY A 363 -24.32 -1.76 26.85
CA GLY A 363 -24.70 -2.88 26.00
C GLY A 363 -26.16 -2.86 25.60
N GLU A 364 -27.08 -2.50 26.51
CA GLU A 364 -28.49 -2.31 26.16
C GLU A 364 -28.66 -1.15 25.19
N ALA A 365 -27.95 -0.04 25.40
CA ALA A 365 -27.99 1.10 24.49
C ALA A 365 -27.47 0.75 23.08
N ILE A 366 -26.41 -0.07 22.99
CA ILE A 366 -25.89 -0.58 21.73
C ILE A 366 -26.93 -1.45 21.02
N ILE A 367 -27.55 -2.42 21.71
CA ILE A 367 -28.59 -3.27 21.10
C ILE A 367 -29.76 -2.42 20.63
N HIS A 368 -30.23 -1.49 21.46
CA HIS A 368 -31.31 -0.57 21.13
C HIS A 368 -31.03 0.27 19.87
N LEU A 369 -29.79 0.74 19.69
CA LEU A 369 -29.37 1.44 18.47
C LEU A 369 -29.36 0.51 17.25
N LEU A 370 -28.80 -0.70 17.40
CA LEU A 370 -28.62 -1.67 16.32
C LEU A 370 -29.95 -2.26 15.82
N GLU A 371 -30.96 -2.33 16.67
CA GLU A 371 -32.35 -2.67 16.30
C GLU A 371 -32.91 -1.67 15.29
N LYS A 372 -32.63 -0.38 15.49
CA LYS A 372 -33.07 0.70 14.60
C LYS A 372 -32.28 0.72 13.29
N GLN A 373 -30.95 0.66 13.39
CA GLN A 373 -30.08 0.74 12.21
C GLN A 373 -28.67 0.18 12.48
N ASN A 374 -28.02 -0.33 11.44
CA ASN A 374 -26.57 -0.48 11.47
C ASN A 374 -25.91 0.91 11.39
N MET A 375 -24.96 1.20 12.27
CA MET A 375 -24.25 2.47 12.30
C MET A 375 -22.78 2.28 12.68
N GLY A 376 -21.93 3.22 12.26
CA GLY A 376 -20.54 3.29 12.68
C GLY A 376 -20.37 3.97 14.05
N ALA A 377 -19.25 3.72 14.70
CA ALA A 377 -18.82 4.36 15.93
C ALA A 377 -17.32 4.65 15.89
N VAL A 378 -16.91 5.66 16.65
CA VAL A 378 -15.50 5.96 16.93
C VAL A 378 -15.22 5.52 18.37
N PHE A 379 -14.21 4.67 18.54
CA PHE A 379 -13.81 4.10 19.82
C PHE A 379 -12.47 4.65 20.26
N PHE A 380 -12.44 5.30 21.42
CA PHE A 380 -11.24 5.85 22.04
C PHE A 380 -10.62 4.79 22.95
N PHE A 381 -9.52 4.19 22.51
CA PHE A 381 -8.85 3.09 23.23
C PHE A 381 -7.33 3.28 23.38
N GLY A 382 -6.74 4.20 22.63
CA GLY A 382 -5.29 4.31 22.49
C GLY A 382 -4.65 5.16 23.57
N ASN A 383 -3.34 4.96 23.74
CA ASN A 383 -2.47 5.80 24.54
C ASN A 383 -1.45 6.49 23.62
N GLU A 384 -1.28 7.80 23.76
CA GLU A 384 -0.38 8.60 22.90
C GLU A 384 1.08 8.13 22.98
N THR A 385 1.54 7.69 24.16
CA THR A 385 2.91 7.20 24.36
C THR A 385 3.17 5.93 23.55
N ASP A 386 2.19 5.01 23.52
CA ASP A 386 2.31 3.80 22.71
C ASP A 386 2.22 4.12 21.22
N LEU A 387 1.29 5.01 20.84
CA LEU A 387 1.15 5.48 19.46
C LEU A 387 2.45 6.05 18.92
N VAL A 388 3.12 6.96 19.66
CA VAL A 388 4.39 7.54 19.22
C VAL A 388 5.46 6.46 19.01
N LYS A 389 5.57 5.49 19.92
CA LYS A 389 6.51 4.37 19.77
C LYS A 389 6.18 3.49 18.56
N ILE A 390 4.89 3.24 18.32
CA ILE A 390 4.40 2.49 17.14
C ILE A 390 4.76 3.24 15.85
N LEU A 391 4.51 4.54 15.78
CA LEU A 391 4.90 5.37 14.63
C LEU A 391 6.42 5.33 14.40
N GLN A 392 7.22 5.35 15.47
CA GLN A 392 8.69 5.26 15.42
C GLN A 392 9.24 3.88 15.04
N TYR A 393 8.48 2.80 15.22
CA TYR A 393 8.98 1.45 14.95
C TYR A 393 9.38 1.29 13.47
N PRO A 394 10.61 0.83 13.13
CA PRO A 394 11.14 0.95 11.77
C PRO A 394 10.29 0.33 10.66
N ALA A 395 9.54 -0.75 10.97
CA ALA A 395 8.73 -1.47 10.00
C ALA A 395 7.24 -1.06 10.01
N THR A 396 6.86 0.05 10.66
CA THR A 396 5.50 0.59 10.63
C THR A 396 5.35 1.62 9.50
N ALA A 397 4.55 1.29 8.49
CA ALA A 397 4.08 2.21 7.47
C ALA A 397 2.96 3.12 8.01
N ILE A 398 2.76 4.26 7.37
CA ILE A 398 1.59 5.11 7.63
C ILE A 398 0.47 4.70 6.69
N ALA A 399 -0.67 4.33 7.27
CA ALA A 399 -1.91 4.05 6.54
C ALA A 399 -3.07 4.69 7.28
N CYS A 400 -4.15 5.02 6.58
CA CYS A 400 -5.22 5.83 7.17
C CYS A 400 -6.35 5.02 7.79
N ASP A 401 -6.50 3.73 7.45
CA ASP A 401 -7.69 2.93 7.79
C ASP A 401 -8.99 3.67 7.39
N CYS A 402 -8.95 4.22 6.19
CA CYS A 402 -9.93 5.12 5.60
C CYS A 402 -9.91 4.89 4.08
N GLY A 403 -10.58 5.72 3.27
CA GLY A 403 -10.25 5.76 1.84
C GLY A 403 -10.91 6.94 1.15
N ALA A 404 -10.81 6.98 -0.17
CA ALA A 404 -11.54 7.95 -0.97
C ALA A 404 -13.04 7.94 -0.66
N VAL A 405 -13.61 9.10 -0.33
CA VAL A 405 -15.04 9.28 -0.03
C VAL A 405 -15.60 10.49 -0.78
N ALA A 406 -16.88 10.44 -1.14
CA ALA A 406 -17.58 11.60 -1.67
C ALA A 406 -18.10 12.51 -0.55
N GLY A 407 -18.15 13.82 -0.83
CA GLY A 407 -18.76 14.80 0.05
C GLY A 407 -17.99 15.01 1.36
N ARG A 408 -18.73 15.13 2.47
CA ARG A 408 -18.21 15.50 3.79
C ARG A 408 -18.86 14.63 4.88
N PRO A 409 -18.60 13.30 4.89
CA PRO A 409 -19.30 12.38 5.78
C PRO A 409 -18.93 12.61 7.25
N ALA A 410 -19.89 12.37 8.14
CA ALA A 410 -19.58 12.20 9.56
C ALA A 410 -18.71 10.95 9.75
N GLY A 411 -17.79 10.96 10.70
CA GLY A 411 -16.89 9.82 10.91
C GLY A 411 -15.63 10.19 11.67
N HIS A 412 -14.56 9.45 11.39
CA HIS A 412 -13.25 9.65 12.03
C HIS A 412 -12.37 10.62 11.22
N PRO A 413 -11.66 11.57 11.87
CA PRO A 413 -10.81 12.57 11.19
C PRO A 413 -9.66 11.99 10.35
N ARG A 414 -9.24 10.75 10.65
CA ARG A 414 -8.25 9.99 9.85
C ARG A 414 -8.55 9.95 8.35
N THR A 415 -9.83 10.04 7.97
CA THR A 415 -10.28 10.05 6.57
C THR A 415 -9.76 11.25 5.78
N PHE A 416 -9.49 12.38 6.45
CA PHE A 416 -9.11 13.64 5.82
C PHE A 416 -7.74 14.18 6.28
N GLY A 417 -7.10 13.52 7.26
CA GLY A 417 -5.93 14.09 7.92
C GLY A 417 -4.79 13.14 8.26
N THR A 418 -4.83 11.85 7.96
CA THR A 418 -3.78 10.88 8.36
C THR A 418 -2.37 11.34 7.99
N PHE A 419 -2.07 11.51 6.70
CA PHE A 419 -0.70 11.79 6.28
C PHE A 419 -0.24 13.20 6.72
N PRO A 420 -1.05 14.27 6.55
CA PRO A 420 -0.68 15.60 7.00
C PRO A 420 -0.59 15.74 8.52
N ARG A 421 -1.38 14.98 9.29
CA ARG A 421 -1.23 14.89 10.75
C ARG A 421 0.11 14.28 11.14
N PHE A 422 0.48 13.17 10.51
CA PHE A 422 1.77 12.53 10.74
C PHE A 422 2.93 13.49 10.43
N LEU A 423 2.95 14.06 9.23
CA LEU A 423 4.02 14.96 8.78
C LEU A 423 4.05 16.29 9.54
N GLY A 424 2.89 16.90 9.80
CA GLY A 424 2.78 18.17 10.52
C GLY A 424 2.98 18.02 12.03
N ARG A 425 2.11 17.25 12.69
CA ARG A 425 2.14 17.17 14.16
C ARG A 425 3.30 16.33 14.67
N TYR A 426 3.51 15.14 14.12
CA TYR A 426 4.47 14.20 14.69
C TYR A 426 5.90 14.45 14.19
N VAL A 427 6.08 14.77 12.91
CA VAL A 427 7.41 14.96 12.32
C VAL A 427 7.89 16.41 12.47
N ARG A 428 7.15 17.41 11.97
CA ARG A 428 7.56 18.82 12.05
C ARG A 428 7.55 19.33 13.50
N ASP A 429 6.41 19.18 14.19
CA ASP A 429 6.21 19.85 15.49
C ASP A 429 6.82 19.06 16.65
N GLN A 430 6.52 17.75 16.76
CA GLN A 430 7.02 16.90 17.85
C GLN A 430 8.38 16.27 17.58
N LYS A 431 8.85 16.24 16.32
CA LYS A 431 10.18 15.74 15.94
C LYS A 431 10.46 14.31 16.40
N ILE A 432 9.45 13.43 16.29
CA ILE A 432 9.62 12.04 16.71
C ILE A 432 10.59 11.25 15.80
N MET A 433 10.85 11.76 14.59
CA MET A 433 11.82 11.21 13.63
C MET A 433 12.25 12.28 12.60
N ASP A 434 13.25 11.97 11.77
CA ASP A 434 13.62 12.82 10.63
C ASP A 434 12.66 12.69 9.44
N TRP A 435 12.75 13.65 8.51
CA TRP A 435 11.86 13.71 7.34
C TRP A 435 12.12 12.58 6.36
N GLU A 436 13.37 12.17 6.19
CA GLU A 436 13.78 11.08 5.31
C GLU A 436 13.12 9.76 5.73
N THR A 437 13.14 9.44 7.03
CA THR A 437 12.47 8.27 7.61
C THR A 437 10.96 8.40 7.51
N ALA A 438 10.41 9.59 7.79
CA ALA A 438 8.97 9.84 7.69
C ALA A 438 8.44 9.61 6.26
N ILE A 439 9.13 10.14 5.24
CA ILE A 439 8.74 9.95 3.83
C ILE A 439 8.90 8.50 3.40
N ALA A 440 9.95 7.81 3.85
CA ALA A 440 10.08 6.37 3.62
C ALA A 440 8.87 5.60 4.17
N LYS A 441 8.34 5.97 5.35
CA LYS A 441 7.16 5.36 5.97
C LYS A 441 5.84 5.66 5.26
N THR A 442 5.77 6.70 4.44
CA THR A 442 4.58 7.04 3.64
C THR A 442 4.65 6.54 2.20
N SER A 443 5.82 6.08 1.71
CA SER A 443 5.99 5.68 0.31
C SER A 443 6.81 4.39 0.11
N GLY A 444 8.12 4.43 0.35
CA GLY A 444 9.03 3.32 0.02
C GLY A 444 8.76 2.07 0.85
N LEU A 445 8.49 2.25 2.14
CA LEU A 445 8.15 1.17 3.06
C LEU A 445 6.82 0.49 2.66
N PRO A 446 5.68 1.21 2.52
CA PRO A 446 4.44 0.57 2.08
C PRO A 446 4.58 -0.10 0.70
N ALA A 447 5.31 0.48 -0.26
CA ALA A 447 5.59 -0.17 -1.54
C ALA A 447 6.31 -1.51 -1.36
N ALA A 448 7.35 -1.57 -0.52
CA ALA A 448 8.09 -2.80 -0.25
C ALA A 448 7.24 -3.86 0.49
N THR A 449 6.40 -3.43 1.44
CA THR A 449 5.47 -4.29 2.20
C THR A 449 4.50 -5.04 1.28
N ILE A 450 3.83 -4.34 0.37
CA ILE A 450 2.89 -4.97 -0.60
C ILE A 450 3.62 -5.53 -1.83
N GLY A 451 4.92 -5.30 -1.93
CA GLY A 451 5.81 -5.81 -2.96
C GLY A 451 5.89 -5.00 -4.26
N LEU A 452 5.23 -3.86 -4.35
CA LEU A 452 5.27 -2.92 -5.48
C LEU A 452 6.70 -2.49 -5.82
N THR A 453 7.04 -2.38 -7.12
CA THR A 453 8.44 -2.18 -7.57
C THR A 453 8.67 -0.92 -8.38
N ASP A 454 7.65 -0.37 -9.02
CA ASP A 454 7.73 0.74 -9.98
C ASP A 454 7.28 2.10 -9.38
N ARG A 455 6.86 2.11 -8.11
CA ARG A 455 6.39 3.27 -7.35
C ARG A 455 6.97 3.29 -5.93
N GLY A 456 6.70 4.38 -5.21
CA GLY A 456 7.10 4.57 -3.82
C GLY A 456 8.51 5.10 -3.62
N LEU A 457 9.31 5.19 -4.70
CA LEU A 457 10.64 5.79 -4.72
C LEU A 457 10.80 6.74 -5.92
N LEU A 458 11.63 7.78 -5.79
CA LEU A 458 11.99 8.66 -6.89
C LEU A 458 13.29 8.21 -7.54
N GLY A 459 13.26 7.95 -8.85
CA GLY A 459 14.45 7.71 -9.66
C GLY A 459 14.09 7.47 -11.12
N VAL A 460 15.08 7.61 -12.01
CA VAL A 460 14.87 7.46 -13.46
C VAL A 460 14.20 6.12 -13.78
N GLY A 461 13.12 6.17 -14.55
CA GLY A 461 12.32 5.02 -14.96
C GLY A 461 11.18 4.62 -14.00
N MET A 462 11.16 5.12 -12.78
CA MET A 462 10.03 4.94 -11.87
C MET A 462 8.81 5.70 -12.38
N VAL A 463 7.61 5.23 -12.04
CA VAL A 463 6.37 5.95 -12.37
C VAL A 463 6.33 7.28 -11.61
N ALA A 464 5.90 8.36 -12.28
CA ALA A 464 5.87 9.71 -11.73
C ALA A 464 4.63 9.94 -10.84
N ASP A 465 4.54 9.18 -9.76
CA ASP A 465 3.69 9.50 -8.62
C ASP A 465 4.49 10.37 -7.65
N ILE A 466 4.21 11.67 -7.61
CA ILE A 466 5.05 12.66 -6.92
C ILE A 466 4.19 13.61 -6.10
N ALA A 467 4.49 13.74 -4.81
CA ALA A 467 3.92 14.76 -3.94
C ALA A 467 4.90 15.92 -3.79
N VAL A 468 4.41 17.15 -3.95
CA VAL A 468 5.16 18.38 -3.71
C VAL A 468 4.44 19.18 -2.63
N PHE A 469 5.06 19.34 -1.46
CA PHE A 469 4.41 19.97 -0.31
C PHE A 469 5.32 20.95 0.43
N ASP A 470 4.69 21.91 1.11
CA ASP A 470 5.37 22.88 1.97
C ASP A 470 5.61 22.25 3.35
N PRO A 471 6.88 21.94 3.71
CA PRO A 471 7.18 21.29 4.99
C PRO A 471 6.87 22.16 6.20
N ALA A 472 6.72 23.48 6.03
CA ALA A 472 6.31 24.37 7.10
C ALA A 472 4.78 24.39 7.31
N LYS A 473 3.98 24.05 6.28
CA LYS A 473 2.51 24.18 6.32
C LYS A 473 1.72 22.88 6.35
N ILE A 474 2.32 21.76 5.99
CA ILE A 474 1.63 20.45 5.97
C ILE A 474 0.96 20.14 7.33
N ILE A 475 -0.36 19.99 7.35
CA ILE A 475 -1.14 19.73 8.58
C ILE A 475 -2.56 19.22 8.30
N ASP A 476 -3.11 18.44 9.24
CA ASP A 476 -4.52 18.06 9.28
C ASP A 476 -5.40 19.11 9.94
N ASN A 477 -6.55 19.42 9.31
CA ASN A 477 -7.59 20.27 9.88
C ASN A 477 -8.77 19.48 10.47
N ALA A 478 -8.88 18.19 10.12
CA ALA A 478 -9.96 17.34 10.58
C ALA A 478 -9.88 17.07 12.09
N THR A 479 -11.03 17.16 12.76
CA THR A 479 -11.20 16.92 14.21
C THR A 479 -12.33 15.91 14.44
N TYR A 480 -12.55 15.43 15.66
CA TYR A 480 -13.68 14.53 15.92
C TYR A 480 -15.04 15.24 15.77
N GLU A 481 -15.06 16.55 16.04
CA GLU A 481 -16.23 17.42 15.91
C GLU A 481 -16.48 17.77 14.44
N ASN A 482 -15.42 18.03 13.68
CA ASN A 482 -15.47 18.36 12.25
C ASN A 482 -14.52 17.41 11.47
N PRO A 483 -14.93 16.17 11.19
CA PRO A 483 -14.03 15.13 10.67
C PRO A 483 -13.74 15.22 9.17
N ALA A 484 -14.49 16.03 8.43
CA ALA A 484 -14.41 16.11 6.97
C ALA A 484 -13.71 17.37 6.44
N VAL A 485 -12.84 17.99 7.24
CA VAL A 485 -12.10 19.19 6.82
C VAL A 485 -10.81 18.77 6.10
N LEU A 486 -10.60 19.29 4.88
CA LEU A 486 -9.42 18.99 4.07
C LEU A 486 -8.13 19.46 4.74
N SER A 487 -7.05 18.75 4.46
CA SER A 487 -5.71 19.10 4.92
C SER A 487 -5.06 20.21 4.09
N ASP A 488 -4.07 20.88 4.69
CA ASP A 488 -3.28 21.92 4.04
C ASP A 488 -1.85 21.46 3.76
N GLY A 489 -1.17 22.16 2.84
CA GLY A 489 0.28 22.10 2.64
C GLY A 489 0.76 21.32 1.41
N VAL A 490 -0.04 20.42 0.86
CA VAL A 490 0.24 19.82 -0.46
C VAL A 490 0.00 20.88 -1.55
N ARG A 491 1.03 21.17 -2.35
CA ARG A 491 1.02 22.23 -3.38
C ARG A 491 0.83 21.66 -4.76
N TYR A 492 1.50 20.57 -5.09
CA TYR A 492 1.30 19.85 -6.34
C TYR A 492 1.27 18.35 -6.08
N LEU A 493 0.46 17.62 -6.84
CA LEU A 493 0.43 16.17 -6.80
C LEU A 493 0.35 15.64 -8.23
N LEU A 494 1.28 14.75 -8.57
CA LEU A 494 1.30 14.05 -9.84
C LEU A 494 0.90 12.60 -9.60
N VAL A 495 -0.06 12.11 -10.37
CA VAL A 495 -0.45 10.70 -10.43
C VAL A 495 -0.15 10.24 -11.84
N ASN A 496 0.70 9.22 -12.00
CA ASN A 496 1.17 8.77 -13.32
C ASN A 496 1.70 9.92 -14.20
N GLY A 497 2.38 10.89 -13.59
CA GLY A 497 2.94 12.09 -14.23
C GLY A 497 1.93 13.18 -14.61
N VAL A 498 0.64 12.97 -14.38
CA VAL A 498 -0.41 13.97 -14.64
C VAL A 498 -0.69 14.75 -13.37
N VAL A 499 -0.76 16.09 -13.47
CA VAL A 499 -1.03 16.98 -12.34
C VAL A 499 -2.48 16.82 -11.86
N ALA A 500 -2.68 16.08 -10.78
CA ALA A 500 -3.97 15.83 -10.11
C ALA A 500 -4.33 16.90 -9.07
N LEU A 501 -3.33 17.59 -8.54
CA LEU A 501 -3.50 18.75 -7.66
C LEU A 501 -2.50 19.82 -8.06
N LYS A 502 -2.96 21.06 -8.17
CA LYS A 502 -2.17 22.24 -8.56
C LYS A 502 -2.48 23.40 -7.62
N ASP A 503 -1.43 23.98 -7.04
CA ASP A 503 -1.51 25.09 -6.09
C ASP A 503 -2.47 24.86 -4.91
N GLY A 504 -2.55 23.62 -4.42
CA GLY A 504 -3.47 23.23 -3.34
C GLY A 504 -4.89 22.86 -3.79
N ALA A 505 -5.23 23.06 -5.07
CA ALA A 505 -6.54 22.73 -5.62
C ALA A 505 -6.51 21.48 -6.50
N ILE A 506 -7.49 20.60 -6.33
CA ILE A 506 -7.65 19.40 -7.15
C ILE A 506 -8.05 19.79 -8.58
N THR A 507 -7.49 19.09 -9.56
CA THR A 507 -7.84 19.23 -10.97
C THR A 507 -8.89 18.19 -11.38
N ASP A 508 -9.43 18.28 -12.60
CA ASP A 508 -10.33 17.24 -13.13
C ASP A 508 -9.58 15.99 -13.65
N ALA A 509 -8.29 15.86 -13.35
CA ALA A 509 -7.48 14.75 -13.84
C ALA A 509 -7.93 13.41 -13.23
N LYS A 510 -8.23 12.44 -14.10
CA LYS A 510 -8.55 11.06 -13.74
C LYS A 510 -7.35 10.16 -14.07
N ALA A 511 -6.24 10.48 -13.44
CA ALA A 511 -4.94 9.95 -13.82
C ALA A 511 -4.61 8.60 -13.18
N GLY A 512 -5.39 8.16 -12.19
CA GLY A 512 -5.21 6.89 -11.50
C GLY A 512 -5.46 5.67 -12.37
N LYS A 513 -4.82 4.55 -12.02
CA LYS A 513 -4.95 3.27 -12.72
C LYS A 513 -5.27 2.12 -11.74
N PRO A 514 -6.04 1.11 -12.16
CA PRO A 514 -6.08 -0.15 -11.43
C PRO A 514 -4.68 -0.80 -11.51
N LEU A 515 -4.15 -1.19 -10.36
CA LEU A 515 -2.85 -1.84 -10.21
C LEU A 515 -3.03 -3.34 -10.00
N ARG A 516 -2.06 -4.11 -10.50
CA ARG A 516 -2.03 -5.55 -10.37
C ARG A 516 -0.65 -5.99 -9.96
N ARG A 517 -0.60 -6.86 -8.95
CA ARG A 517 0.61 -7.52 -8.52
C ARG A 517 0.98 -8.65 -9.50
N THR A 518 2.26 -8.82 -9.76
CA THR A 518 2.81 -9.97 -10.49
C THR A 518 3.57 -10.90 -9.55
N GLN A 519 3.84 -12.13 -10.00
CA GLN A 519 4.52 -13.16 -9.19
C GLN A 519 5.98 -12.80 -8.81
N ASN A 520 6.60 -11.88 -9.55
CA ASN A 520 7.98 -11.41 -9.35
C ASN A 520 8.08 -10.12 -8.52
N MET A 521 7.02 -9.73 -7.80
CA MET A 521 6.98 -8.55 -6.95
C MET A 521 7.03 -8.91 -5.43
N PRO A 522 7.93 -9.75 -4.89
CA PRO A 522 7.82 -10.25 -3.51
C PRO A 522 7.69 -9.15 -2.44
N THR A 523 6.87 -9.41 -1.40
CA THR A 523 6.91 -8.66 -0.14
C THR A 523 8.32 -8.74 0.44
N ARG A 524 8.85 -7.60 0.88
CA ARG A 524 10.25 -7.48 1.31
C ARG A 524 10.45 -6.29 2.23
N LYS A 525 11.60 -6.29 2.92
CA LYS A 525 12.12 -5.08 3.58
C LYS A 525 12.45 -4.02 2.53
N LEU A 526 12.20 -2.75 2.86
CA LEU A 526 12.72 -1.63 2.09
C LEU A 526 14.25 -1.71 2.04
N THR A 527 14.84 -1.65 0.84
CA THR A 527 16.29 -1.69 0.65
C THR A 527 16.91 -0.35 1.03
N THR A 528 17.52 -0.27 2.22
CA THR A 528 18.16 0.97 2.71
C THR A 528 19.68 0.94 2.68
N GLY A 529 20.31 -0.25 2.67
CA GLY A 529 21.75 -0.45 2.75
C GLY A 529 22.53 -0.34 1.43
N ASP A 530 23.83 -0.63 1.50
CA ASP A 530 24.64 -0.91 0.31
C ASP A 530 24.11 -2.17 -0.37
N ARG A 531 23.95 -2.15 -1.69
CA ARG A 531 23.54 -3.33 -2.44
C ARG A 531 24.27 -3.45 -3.76
N SER A 532 24.45 -4.69 -4.19
CA SER A 532 24.99 -4.99 -5.52
C SER A 532 24.43 -6.29 -6.04
N ALA A 533 24.39 -6.40 -7.36
CA ALA A 533 24.01 -7.62 -8.04
C ALA A 533 24.84 -7.84 -9.28
N SER A 534 25.13 -9.10 -9.59
CA SER A 534 25.85 -9.51 -10.79
C SER A 534 25.31 -10.84 -11.30
N GLY A 535 25.29 -11.01 -12.61
CA GLY A 535 24.88 -12.27 -13.21
C GLY A 535 24.87 -12.25 -14.73
N THR A 536 24.99 -13.43 -15.29
CA THR A 536 24.86 -13.71 -16.72
C THR A 536 23.83 -14.83 -16.87
N PHE A 537 22.87 -14.66 -17.76
CA PHE A 537 21.71 -15.55 -17.90
C PHE A 537 21.51 -15.89 -19.37
N ASP A 538 21.75 -17.15 -19.73
CA ASP A 538 21.40 -17.67 -21.05
C ASP A 538 19.90 -17.99 -21.06
N LEU A 539 19.12 -17.12 -21.70
CA LEU A 539 17.66 -17.19 -21.71
C LEU A 539 17.18 -18.13 -22.81
N ALA A 540 16.09 -18.84 -22.55
CA ALA A 540 15.39 -19.61 -23.57
C ALA A 540 15.09 -18.73 -24.80
N GLY A 541 15.28 -19.28 -26.00
CA GLY A 541 15.12 -18.54 -27.25
C GLY A 541 16.35 -17.77 -27.74
N GLY A 542 17.54 -18.02 -27.15
CA GLY A 542 18.83 -17.55 -27.68
C GLY A 542 19.19 -16.11 -27.33
N SER A 543 18.44 -15.48 -26.41
CA SER A 543 18.81 -14.18 -25.84
C SER A 543 19.71 -14.39 -24.62
N LYS A 544 20.56 -13.41 -24.32
CA LYS A 544 21.42 -13.45 -23.13
C LYS A 544 21.28 -12.16 -22.34
N ALA A 545 21.01 -12.25 -21.06
CA ALA A 545 20.97 -11.09 -20.16
C ALA A 545 22.23 -11.05 -19.30
N GLU A 546 22.82 -9.88 -19.13
CA GLU A 546 24.02 -9.66 -18.32
C GLU A 546 23.85 -8.41 -17.47
N LEU A 547 24.25 -8.49 -16.20
CA LEU A 547 24.17 -7.36 -15.29
C LEU A 547 25.35 -7.30 -14.32
N GLN A 548 25.75 -6.07 -14.02
CA GLN A 548 26.68 -5.73 -12.95
C GLN A 548 26.20 -4.39 -12.39
N LEU A 549 25.57 -4.41 -11.22
CA LEU A 549 24.87 -3.27 -10.63
C LEU A 549 25.35 -3.05 -9.21
N SER A 550 25.46 -1.79 -8.79
CA SER A 550 25.69 -1.44 -7.39
C SER A 550 25.07 -0.11 -7.02
N GLN A 551 24.56 0.00 -5.79
CA GLN A 551 24.08 1.24 -5.22
C GLN A 551 24.49 1.34 -3.76
N LYS A 552 25.11 2.47 -3.40
CA LYS A 552 25.50 2.77 -2.02
C LYS A 552 24.30 3.24 -1.21
N LYS A 553 24.31 3.01 0.11
CA LYS A 553 23.26 3.36 1.08
C LYS A 553 22.61 4.73 0.82
N ASN A 554 23.43 5.75 0.58
CA ASN A 554 23.01 7.15 0.44
C ASN A 554 23.02 7.66 -1.01
N ALA A 555 23.23 6.78 -1.99
CA ALA A 555 23.21 7.16 -3.40
C ALA A 555 21.76 7.19 -3.90
N ASN A 556 21.40 8.26 -4.61
CA ASN A 556 20.07 8.44 -5.22
C ASN A 556 19.86 7.64 -6.52
N ARG A 557 20.90 6.96 -7.01
CA ARG A 557 20.83 6.07 -8.18
C ARG A 557 21.85 4.96 -8.11
N ALA A 558 21.57 3.87 -8.81
CA ALA A 558 22.51 2.79 -9.04
C ALA A 558 23.57 3.15 -10.09
N SER A 559 24.62 2.32 -10.13
CA SER A 559 25.73 2.40 -11.08
C SER A 559 26.01 1.02 -11.66
N GLY A 560 26.69 1.00 -12.82
CA GLY A 560 26.99 -0.22 -13.56
C GLY A 560 26.18 -0.32 -14.85
N SER A 561 25.79 -1.53 -15.25
CA SER A 561 25.05 -1.75 -16.48
C SER A 561 24.23 -3.02 -16.49
N PHE A 562 23.17 -3.00 -17.31
CA PHE A 562 22.44 -4.19 -17.76
C PHE A 562 22.46 -4.25 -19.29
N SER A 563 22.49 -5.45 -19.85
CA SER A 563 22.33 -5.68 -21.29
C SER A 563 21.52 -6.93 -21.57
N LEU A 564 20.68 -6.86 -22.60
CA LEU A 564 20.03 -8.00 -23.23
C LEU A 564 20.57 -8.09 -24.66
N SER A 565 21.02 -9.26 -25.09
CA SER A 565 21.44 -9.53 -26.47
C SER A 565 20.46 -10.48 -27.17
N GLY A 566 20.56 -10.56 -28.50
CA GLY A 566 19.65 -11.34 -29.34
C GLY A 566 18.70 -10.43 -30.14
N LYS A 567 17.51 -10.93 -30.48
CA LYS A 567 16.52 -10.20 -31.28
C LYS A 567 16.03 -8.92 -30.60
N ASN A 568 15.98 -8.92 -29.28
CA ASN A 568 15.47 -7.82 -28.45
C ASN A 568 16.62 -7.06 -27.79
N ALA A 569 17.71 -6.81 -28.53
CA ALA A 569 18.93 -6.28 -27.94
C ALA A 569 18.74 -4.86 -27.38
N LEU A 570 19.11 -4.66 -26.12
CA LEU A 570 19.10 -3.37 -25.45
C LEU A 570 20.21 -3.28 -24.40
N THR A 571 20.55 -2.05 -24.01
CA THR A 571 21.49 -1.76 -22.92
C THR A 571 20.92 -0.70 -21.99
N ILE A 572 21.20 -0.81 -20.69
CA ILE A 572 20.82 0.17 -19.68
C ILE A 572 22.10 0.58 -18.97
N LYS A 573 22.46 1.87 -19.10
CA LYS A 573 23.62 2.49 -18.41
C LYS A 573 23.21 3.65 -17.52
N GLU A 574 22.13 4.36 -17.90
CA GLU A 574 21.48 5.32 -17.02
C GLU A 574 20.50 4.55 -16.12
N LEU A 575 21.00 4.15 -14.95
CA LEU A 575 20.24 3.40 -13.96
C LEU A 575 19.53 4.36 -13.00
N GLY A 576 18.31 4.00 -12.63
CA GLY A 576 17.54 4.60 -11.55
C GLY A 576 17.79 3.87 -10.24
N VAL A 577 16.72 3.43 -9.57
CA VAL A 577 16.80 2.83 -8.23
C VAL A 577 17.03 1.33 -8.33
N LEU A 578 18.03 0.79 -7.62
CA LEU A 578 18.23 -0.64 -7.40
C LEU A 578 17.64 -1.06 -6.06
N GLN A 579 16.67 -1.97 -6.13
CA GLN A 579 16.03 -2.67 -5.03
C GLN A 579 16.50 -4.12 -5.03
N ALA A 580 16.71 -4.68 -3.85
CA ALA A 580 17.32 -6.00 -3.73
C ALA A 580 16.80 -6.79 -2.53
N ALA A 581 16.66 -8.09 -2.73
CA ALA A 581 16.34 -9.10 -1.73
C ALA A 581 17.10 -10.39 -2.06
N LYS A 582 17.05 -11.40 -1.18
CA LYS A 582 17.76 -12.67 -1.41
C LYS A 582 17.25 -13.34 -2.71
N GLY A 583 18.12 -13.47 -3.71
CA GLY A 583 17.81 -14.09 -5.00
C GLY A 583 16.84 -13.27 -5.87
N TRP A 584 16.70 -11.98 -5.60
CA TRP A 584 15.78 -11.10 -6.33
C TRP A 584 16.35 -9.68 -6.41
N ILE A 585 16.21 -9.06 -7.57
CA ILE A 585 16.42 -7.62 -7.74
C ILE A 585 15.33 -7.00 -8.60
N SER A 586 15.09 -5.72 -8.40
CA SER A 586 14.40 -4.85 -9.34
C SER A 586 15.19 -3.56 -9.52
N PHE A 587 15.27 -3.06 -10.74
CA PHE A 587 15.81 -1.74 -10.98
C PHE A 587 15.12 -1.03 -12.12
N SER A 588 15.06 0.29 -12.04
CA SER A 588 14.57 1.14 -13.11
C SER A 588 15.74 1.74 -13.92
N GLY A 589 15.48 2.25 -15.12
CA GLY A 589 16.49 2.98 -15.89
C GLY A 589 16.04 3.31 -17.31
N ARG A 590 16.96 3.86 -18.09
CA ARG A 590 16.77 4.13 -19.52
C ARG A 590 17.42 3.03 -20.35
N ALA A 591 16.59 2.25 -21.04
CA ALA A 591 17.02 1.28 -22.03
C ALA A 591 17.29 1.98 -23.36
N ARG A 592 18.41 1.63 -23.99
CA ARG A 592 18.76 2.00 -25.35
C ARG A 592 18.80 0.75 -26.22
N PHE A 593 17.99 0.74 -27.26
CA PHE A 593 17.81 -0.38 -28.18
C PHE A 593 18.79 -0.30 -29.35
N ALA A 594 18.92 -1.41 -30.10
CA ALA A 594 19.88 -1.53 -31.19
C ALA A 594 19.65 -0.55 -32.36
N ASP A 595 18.40 -0.15 -32.58
CA ASP A 595 18.00 0.86 -33.58
C ASP A 595 18.21 2.30 -33.09
N GLY A 596 18.66 2.47 -31.83
CA GLY A 596 18.93 3.75 -31.21
C GLY A 596 17.75 4.37 -30.46
N HIS A 597 16.57 3.75 -30.46
CA HIS A 597 15.45 4.20 -29.62
C HIS A 597 15.79 4.05 -28.14
N GLU A 598 15.24 4.95 -27.33
CA GLU A 598 15.38 4.91 -25.87
C GLU A 598 14.02 4.88 -25.20
N GLU A 599 13.92 4.13 -24.11
CA GLU A 599 12.70 3.96 -23.33
C GLU A 599 13.01 3.82 -21.85
N LEU A 600 12.12 4.35 -21.01
CA LEU A 600 12.19 4.17 -19.57
C LEU A 600 11.58 2.82 -19.20
N VAL A 601 12.34 2.00 -18.49
CA VAL A 601 11.96 0.62 -18.16
C VAL A 601 12.14 0.30 -16.69
N THR A 602 11.41 -0.71 -16.23
CA THR A 602 11.69 -1.45 -14.99
C THR A 602 12.11 -2.87 -15.35
N VAL A 603 13.18 -3.34 -14.72
CA VAL A 603 13.71 -4.69 -14.87
C VAL A 603 13.56 -5.43 -13.55
N ILE A 604 13.14 -6.69 -13.62
CA ILE A 604 13.10 -7.61 -12.47
C ILE A 604 13.87 -8.87 -12.83
N VAL A 605 14.81 -9.27 -11.98
CA VAL A 605 15.51 -10.56 -12.08
C VAL A 605 15.25 -11.35 -10.81
N ASP A 606 14.71 -12.56 -10.97
CA ASP A 606 14.21 -13.35 -9.87
C ASP A 606 14.62 -14.81 -10.02
N SER A 607 15.57 -15.25 -9.20
CA SER A 607 16.02 -16.63 -9.08
C SER A 607 15.40 -17.34 -7.87
N ALA A 608 14.45 -16.71 -7.19
CA ALA A 608 13.76 -17.21 -6.00
C ALA A 608 12.24 -17.35 -6.20
N ASN A 609 11.76 -17.29 -7.45
CA ASN A 609 10.34 -17.41 -7.78
C ASN A 609 9.90 -18.89 -7.70
N PRO A 610 9.05 -19.28 -6.73
CA PRO A 610 8.61 -20.67 -6.57
C PRO A 610 7.56 -21.09 -7.61
N LEU A 611 7.05 -20.16 -8.42
CA LEU A 611 6.15 -20.43 -9.56
C LEU A 611 6.92 -20.62 -10.88
N ALA A 612 8.23 -20.35 -10.89
CA ALA A 612 9.09 -20.67 -12.03
C ALA A 612 9.60 -22.12 -11.95
N PRO A 613 10.05 -22.73 -13.08
CA PRO A 613 10.70 -24.03 -13.06
C PRO A 613 11.83 -24.09 -12.02
N ALA A 614 11.96 -25.21 -11.30
CA ALA A 614 12.93 -25.34 -10.22
C ALA A 614 14.36 -25.05 -10.72
N GLY A 615 15.09 -24.20 -9.99
CA GLY A 615 16.45 -23.79 -10.34
C GLY A 615 16.55 -22.75 -11.46
N SER A 616 15.43 -22.24 -11.98
CA SER A 616 15.43 -21.22 -13.04
C SER A 616 15.54 -19.79 -12.50
N THR A 617 16.04 -18.88 -13.34
CA THR A 617 16.01 -17.43 -13.12
C THR A 617 15.09 -16.80 -14.14
N SER A 618 14.13 -15.99 -13.70
CA SER A 618 13.31 -15.19 -14.61
C SER A 618 13.87 -13.77 -14.75
N VAL A 619 13.78 -13.22 -15.97
CA VAL A 619 14.12 -11.83 -16.29
C VAL A 619 12.88 -11.22 -16.92
N THR A 620 12.37 -10.13 -16.35
CA THR A 620 11.25 -9.35 -16.88
C THR A 620 11.70 -7.92 -17.11
N ILE A 621 11.32 -7.33 -18.25
CA ILE A 621 11.57 -5.93 -18.58
C ILE A 621 10.25 -5.35 -19.03
N ASP A 622 9.81 -4.28 -18.36
CA ASP A 622 8.57 -3.59 -18.65
C ASP A 622 8.84 -2.10 -18.87
N GLY A 623 8.57 -1.65 -20.09
CA GLY A 623 8.47 -0.24 -20.47
C GLY A 623 7.04 0.11 -20.89
N ASP A 624 6.90 1.21 -21.61
CA ASP A 624 5.62 1.70 -22.13
C ASP A 624 5.24 1.03 -23.46
N THR A 625 6.23 0.67 -24.28
CA THR A 625 6.04 -0.01 -25.58
C THR A 625 6.74 -1.36 -25.65
N PHE A 626 7.74 -1.60 -24.78
CA PHE A 626 8.50 -2.83 -24.75
C PHE A 626 8.19 -3.68 -23.51
N HIS A 627 7.78 -4.93 -23.75
CA HIS A 627 7.61 -5.94 -22.71
C HIS A 627 8.41 -7.19 -23.07
N PHE A 628 9.22 -7.68 -22.13
CA PHE A 628 10.02 -8.88 -22.29
C PHE A 628 9.95 -9.77 -21.07
N LYS A 629 9.80 -11.07 -21.31
CA LYS A 629 9.89 -12.11 -20.28
C LYS A 629 10.77 -13.23 -20.79
N GLY A 630 11.83 -13.53 -20.05
CA GLY A 630 12.76 -14.63 -20.34
C GLY A 630 13.01 -15.48 -19.10
N ALA A 631 13.45 -16.71 -19.30
CA ALA A 631 13.87 -17.60 -18.24
C ALA A 631 15.18 -18.30 -18.61
N ALA A 632 16.11 -18.37 -17.65
CA ALA A 632 17.34 -19.15 -17.72
C ALA A 632 17.22 -20.41 -16.85
N PRO A 633 17.79 -21.55 -17.24
CA PRO A 633 17.66 -22.82 -16.52
C PRO A 633 18.47 -22.92 -15.23
N LYS A 634 19.30 -21.92 -14.90
CA LYS A 634 20.18 -21.92 -13.72
C LYS A 634 20.00 -20.65 -12.89
N ALA A 635 20.09 -20.79 -11.57
CA ALA A 635 20.15 -19.69 -10.61
C ALA A 635 21.58 -19.10 -10.60
N GLN A 636 21.79 -18.04 -11.35
CA GLN A 636 23.11 -17.40 -11.53
C GLN A 636 23.16 -15.95 -11.01
N LEU A 637 22.08 -15.49 -10.36
CA LEU A 637 22.00 -14.15 -9.79
C LEU A 637 22.73 -14.13 -8.44
N GLN A 638 23.80 -13.33 -8.36
CA GLN A 638 24.47 -13.03 -7.10
C GLN A 638 23.96 -11.69 -6.58
N VAL A 639 23.45 -11.67 -5.34
CA VAL A 639 23.00 -10.45 -4.67
C VAL A 639 23.77 -10.27 -3.36
N ARG A 640 24.24 -9.05 -3.09
CA ARG A 640 24.85 -8.66 -1.81
C ARG A 640 24.05 -7.48 -1.23
N LEU A 641 23.74 -7.55 0.06
CA LEU A 641 22.93 -6.60 0.84
C LEU A 641 23.68 -6.12 2.08
#